data_AF-A0A197SV24-F1
#
_entry.id   AF-A0A197SV24-F1
#
_cell.length_a   1.000
_cell.length_b   1.000
_cell.length_c   1.000
_cell.angle_alpha   90.00
_cell.angle_beta   90.00
_cell.angle_gamma   90.00
#
_symmetry.space_group_name_H-M   'P 1'
#
loop_
_entity.id
_entity.type
_entity.pdbx_description
1 polymer ?
#
loop_
_entity_poly.entity_id
_entity_poly.type
_entity_poly.pdbx_seq_one_letter_code
_entity_poly.pdbx_strand_id
1 'polypeptide(L)'
;MSALRPTLPLRYPPVTGEALDSWLEFLAARLHCRYADVLRALGLPTRDVTLAKPMLPRWAVLATEEEIAEIAAVSGVPEAVLVAMTLRRFDGHAVVIHHDQRRVHRPLLWGRAGSRYCPACLMDSGGRWQVTWRLGWSFACVRHQMLLADRCPACHRIPRFHAHPRSATPRPGRCASPATAGSRRARCHHPLTDTPGVTLQPGGAVLRTQHLIDHLLTAPDRAVRWPLHGPGGAPLQAVLSDARCLAGWVLNYAAGSDLAEAVEPEVLHRWEHYRSHRPDGSPHVRGTQHLAQHSYFAPDDAAATAVSLTAAMQVLTAPSVPAAGQAVQWLTDRVTASGRPLHPGGVALLNGGTISLRLQAALRCSREAQVMPVARLRHRTAIASTRAPGDQDARARMLPTALWPEWSLRLAPWHASGKPVARRADELLAVACLLVGNTTKIHAAIRLMDTTVSSHNVSSLLAELTRRPDCADVLHALVLLADHLDQHGSPIDYARRRALFTPRPNFVDPAHWHDLQRRLRSNHTPGIAHAHRWIFHTLTGTPPRLAHPAIAPATRAQRHQYLRFRWRILPAEAELLNGTARRILDEHGIDEPLQWAPRLDAASLRPLRLPGPDPDSITKARLHQAAPSGDFSIAQVAQTLHTTTAHVIYLFSRHPVDWSPPRFRRTQHTATRVGQWRTWYEQDHLSLQDIADREGTSLATVRLALLKNDVPLRPAGSYPGRPRRR
;
A
#
# COMPACT_ATOMS: atom_id res chain seq x y z
N MET A 1 -21.94 26.29 -58.74
CA MET A 1 -20.77 27.19 -58.62
C MET A 1 -20.62 27.57 -57.15
N SER A 2 -19.69 26.94 -56.42
CA SER A 2 -19.40 27.32 -55.04
C SER A 2 -18.76 28.71 -55.06
N ALA A 3 -19.45 29.71 -54.52
CA ALA A 3 -18.88 31.06 -54.41
C ALA A 3 -17.53 30.96 -53.69
N LEU A 4 -16.46 31.37 -54.36
CA LEU A 4 -15.12 31.44 -53.79
C LEU A 4 -15.20 32.27 -52.50
N ARG A 5 -14.98 31.62 -51.35
CA ARG A 5 -15.00 32.31 -50.06
C ARG A 5 -13.86 33.33 -50.05
N PRO A 6 -14.11 34.61 -49.73
CA PRO A 6 -13.06 35.62 -49.71
C PRO A 6 -12.03 35.26 -48.63
N THR A 7 -10.76 35.16 -49.03
CA THR A 7 -9.64 34.92 -48.13
C THR A 7 -9.02 36.22 -47.65
N LEU A 8 -8.25 36.20 -46.55
CA LEU A 8 -7.56 37.41 -46.08
C LEU A 8 -6.58 37.95 -47.14
N PRO A 9 -6.58 39.27 -47.39
CA PRO A 9 -5.69 39.89 -48.38
C PRO A 9 -4.21 39.84 -47.97
N LEU A 10 -3.92 39.83 -46.67
CA LEU A 10 -2.59 39.59 -46.10
C LEU A 10 -2.69 38.48 -45.07
N ARG A 11 -1.84 37.45 -45.20
CA ARG A 11 -1.81 36.28 -44.32
C ARG A 11 -0.50 36.30 -43.54
N TYR A 12 -0.60 36.17 -42.22
CA TYR A 12 0.56 36.05 -41.34
C TYR A 12 0.51 34.70 -40.62
N PRO A 13 1.56 33.86 -40.71
CA PRO A 13 1.55 32.59 -40.03
C PRO A 13 1.53 32.79 -38.50
N PRO A 14 0.85 31.92 -37.75
CA PRO A 14 0.99 31.88 -36.30
C PRO A 14 2.40 31.44 -35.89
N VAL A 15 2.87 31.90 -34.73
CA VAL A 15 4.13 31.41 -34.16
C VAL A 15 3.89 30.13 -33.34
N THR A 16 4.92 29.31 -33.16
CA THR A 16 4.81 28.06 -32.39
C THR A 16 4.28 28.34 -30.99
N GLY A 17 3.22 27.62 -30.61
CA GLY A 17 2.57 27.72 -29.29
C GLY A 17 1.73 28.98 -29.09
N GLU A 18 1.52 29.81 -30.12
CA GLU A 18 0.72 31.04 -30.00
C GLU A 18 -0.73 30.75 -29.59
N ALA A 19 -1.30 31.60 -28.73
CA ALA A 19 -2.73 31.55 -28.43
C ALA A 19 -3.56 32.13 -29.59
N LEU A 20 -4.73 31.54 -29.86
CA LEU A 20 -5.59 31.95 -30.99
C LEU A 20 -5.95 33.43 -30.96
N ASP A 21 -6.35 33.97 -29.81
CA ASP A 21 -6.68 35.38 -29.64
C ASP A 21 -5.48 36.32 -29.81
N SER A 22 -4.28 35.89 -29.38
CA SER A 22 -3.04 36.64 -29.65
C SER A 22 -2.79 36.77 -31.15
N TRP A 23 -2.97 35.68 -31.89
CA TRP A 23 -2.74 35.69 -33.32
C TRP A 23 -3.73 36.60 -34.05
N LEU A 24 -5.00 36.55 -33.66
CA LEU A 24 -6.05 37.41 -34.20
C LEU A 24 -5.82 38.89 -33.86
N GLU A 25 -5.35 39.19 -32.64
CA GLU A 25 -4.99 40.55 -32.24
C GLU A 25 -3.83 41.10 -33.07
N PHE A 26 -2.81 40.27 -33.31
CA PHE A 26 -1.68 40.64 -34.17
C PHE A 26 -2.11 40.86 -35.62
N LEU A 27 -2.98 40.00 -36.17
CA LEU A 27 -3.55 40.20 -37.51
C LEU A 27 -4.26 41.56 -37.60
N ALA A 28 -5.13 41.88 -36.63
CA ALA A 28 -5.84 43.16 -36.60
C ALA A 28 -4.87 44.35 -36.52
N ALA A 29 -3.79 44.23 -35.75
CA ALA A 29 -2.76 45.25 -35.65
C ALA A 29 -2.00 45.46 -36.96
N ARG A 30 -1.63 44.37 -37.66
CA ARG A 30 -0.93 44.43 -38.96
C ARG A 30 -1.80 44.93 -40.10
N LEU A 31 -3.10 44.62 -40.05
CA LEU A 31 -4.09 45.09 -41.01
C LEU A 31 -4.63 46.49 -40.67
N HIS A 32 -4.17 47.11 -39.58
CA HIS A 32 -4.62 48.43 -39.10
C HIS A 32 -6.15 48.57 -38.98
N CYS A 33 -6.85 47.49 -38.62
CA CYS A 33 -8.31 47.46 -38.51
C CYS A 33 -8.78 47.22 -37.07
N ARG A 34 -10.09 47.32 -36.83
CA ARG A 34 -10.64 47.04 -35.49
C ARG A 34 -10.66 45.54 -35.28
N TYR A 35 -10.49 45.10 -34.03
CA TYR A 35 -10.50 43.68 -33.72
C TYR A 35 -11.79 42.96 -34.17
N ALA A 36 -12.94 43.65 -34.09
CA ALA A 36 -14.22 43.13 -34.57
C ALA A 36 -14.23 42.79 -36.06
N ASP A 37 -13.46 43.50 -36.89
CA ASP A 37 -13.45 43.30 -38.34
C ASP A 37 -12.71 42.01 -38.71
N VAL A 38 -11.59 41.72 -38.02
CA VAL A 38 -10.90 40.42 -38.14
C VAL A 38 -11.79 39.27 -37.67
N LEU A 39 -12.44 39.41 -36.51
CA LEU A 39 -13.36 38.38 -36.00
C LEU A 39 -14.50 38.11 -36.99
N ARG A 40 -15.11 39.16 -37.55
CA ARG A 40 -16.19 39.03 -38.56
C ARG A 40 -15.69 38.35 -39.83
N ALA A 41 -14.51 38.73 -40.32
CA ALA A 41 -13.93 38.14 -41.52
C ALA A 41 -13.64 36.64 -41.36
N LEU A 42 -13.34 36.20 -40.14
CA LEU A 42 -13.01 34.81 -39.80
C LEU A 42 -14.20 34.01 -39.26
N GLY A 43 -15.44 34.50 -39.42
CA GLY A 43 -16.66 33.78 -38.99
C GLY A 43 -16.88 33.75 -37.47
N LEU A 44 -16.04 34.42 -36.67
CA LEU A 44 -16.14 34.37 -35.22
C LEU A 44 -17.22 35.32 -34.67
N PRO A 45 -17.95 34.92 -33.60
CA PRO A 45 -19.05 35.69 -33.06
C PRO A 45 -18.59 37.07 -32.57
N THR A 46 -19.17 38.13 -33.14
CA THR A 46 -18.89 39.53 -32.78
C THR A 46 -19.72 40.04 -31.60
N ARG A 47 -20.81 39.34 -31.25
CA ARG A 47 -21.64 39.56 -30.06
C ARG A 47 -21.66 38.27 -29.25
N ASP A 48 -21.38 38.36 -27.95
CA ASP A 48 -21.59 37.24 -27.04
C ASP A 48 -22.49 37.77 -25.91
N VAL A 49 -23.74 37.28 -25.88
CA VAL A 49 -24.86 37.82 -25.08
C VAL A 49 -24.59 37.66 -23.56
N THR A 50 -23.55 36.91 -23.19
CA THR A 50 -23.23 36.54 -21.79
C THR A 50 -22.06 37.31 -21.15
N LEU A 51 -21.54 38.36 -21.80
CA LEU A 51 -20.29 39.07 -21.48
C LEU A 51 -20.29 40.04 -20.27
N ALA A 52 -21.22 39.90 -19.31
CA ALA A 52 -21.16 40.69 -18.07
C ALA A 52 -20.04 40.24 -17.09
N LYS A 53 -19.39 39.09 -17.32
CA LYS A 53 -18.37 38.51 -16.43
C LYS A 53 -16.96 38.49 -17.05
N PRO A 54 -15.89 38.65 -16.25
CA PRO A 54 -14.51 38.54 -16.71
C PRO A 54 -14.18 37.13 -17.20
N MET A 55 -14.15 36.92 -18.52
CA MET A 55 -13.87 35.61 -19.12
C MET A 55 -13.12 35.77 -20.45
N LEU A 56 -12.31 34.77 -20.79
CA LEU A 56 -11.79 34.55 -22.14
C LEU A 56 -12.94 34.25 -23.12
N PRO A 57 -12.78 34.58 -24.42
CA PRO A 57 -13.73 34.13 -25.44
C PRO A 57 -13.88 32.61 -25.46
N ARG A 58 -15.09 32.10 -25.67
CA ARG A 58 -15.39 30.65 -25.70
C ARG A 58 -14.52 29.90 -26.71
N TRP A 59 -14.38 30.44 -27.92
CA TRP A 59 -13.54 29.88 -28.99
C TRP A 59 -12.04 29.85 -28.63
N ALA A 60 -11.57 30.72 -27.74
CA ALA A 60 -10.17 30.71 -27.28
C ALA A 60 -9.91 29.58 -26.26
N VAL A 61 -10.97 29.04 -25.65
CA VAL A 61 -10.93 27.86 -24.78
C VAL A 61 -11.14 26.61 -25.63
N LEU A 62 -12.27 26.54 -26.32
CA LEU A 62 -12.69 25.42 -27.15
C LEU A 62 -13.45 25.98 -28.37
N ALA A 63 -12.78 26.06 -29.51
CA ALA A 63 -13.44 26.40 -30.78
C ALA A 63 -14.25 25.21 -31.32
N THR A 64 -15.40 25.47 -31.95
CA THR A 64 -16.16 24.43 -32.64
C THR A 64 -15.47 24.00 -33.92
N GLU A 65 -15.88 22.86 -34.47
CA GLU A 65 -15.35 22.37 -35.74
C GLU A 65 -15.70 23.32 -36.89
N GLU A 66 -16.90 23.93 -36.88
CA GLU A 66 -17.26 24.96 -37.86
C GLU A 66 -16.39 26.22 -37.72
N GLU A 67 -16.20 26.72 -36.49
CA GLU A 67 -15.35 27.89 -36.24
C GLU A 67 -13.91 27.64 -36.74
N ILE A 68 -13.35 26.45 -36.51
CA ILE A 68 -12.02 26.06 -36.98
C ILE A 68 -11.95 25.98 -38.52
N ALA A 69 -12.93 25.31 -39.15
CA ALA A 69 -12.98 25.16 -40.60
C ALA A 69 -13.15 26.53 -41.31
N GLU A 70 -13.93 27.44 -40.74
CA GLU A 70 -14.09 28.80 -41.25
C GLU A 70 -12.81 29.62 -41.14
N ILE A 71 -12.14 29.59 -39.99
CA ILE A 71 -10.84 30.26 -39.83
C ILE A 71 -9.82 29.67 -40.81
N ALA A 72 -9.76 28.34 -40.95
CA ALA A 72 -8.83 27.65 -41.85
C ALA A 72 -9.06 28.05 -43.31
N ALA A 73 -10.32 28.04 -43.76
CA ALA A 73 -10.68 28.41 -45.13
C ALA A 73 -10.29 29.86 -45.48
N VAL A 74 -10.49 30.80 -44.54
CA VAL A 74 -10.25 32.23 -44.77
C VAL A 74 -8.77 32.62 -44.59
N SER A 75 -8.08 32.01 -43.63
CA SER A 75 -6.69 32.35 -43.30
C SER A 75 -5.64 31.49 -44.00
N GLY A 76 -6.01 30.29 -44.46
CA GLY A 76 -5.08 29.29 -44.98
C GLY A 76 -4.23 28.59 -43.91
N VAL A 77 -4.49 28.81 -42.62
CA VAL A 77 -3.81 28.10 -41.53
C VAL A 77 -4.43 26.71 -41.37
N PRO A 78 -3.62 25.64 -41.27
CA PRO A 78 -4.14 24.29 -41.08
C PRO A 78 -4.99 24.15 -39.81
N GLU A 79 -6.08 23.41 -39.88
CA GLU A 79 -7.02 23.20 -38.75
C GLU A 79 -6.31 22.66 -37.49
N ALA A 80 -5.38 21.72 -37.65
CA ALA A 80 -4.61 21.17 -36.54
C ALA A 80 -3.80 22.24 -35.79
N VAL A 81 -3.27 23.25 -36.50
CA VAL A 81 -2.54 24.36 -35.89
C VAL A 81 -3.53 25.24 -35.11
N LEU A 82 -4.68 25.58 -35.69
CA LEU A 82 -5.71 26.39 -35.05
C LEU A 82 -6.25 25.73 -33.77
N VAL A 83 -6.48 24.41 -33.81
CA VAL A 83 -6.87 23.63 -32.63
C VAL A 83 -5.78 23.71 -31.55
N ALA A 84 -4.51 23.57 -31.92
CA ALA A 84 -3.37 23.66 -31.00
C ALA A 84 -3.17 25.05 -30.37
N MET A 85 -3.75 26.10 -30.96
CA MET A 85 -3.75 27.48 -30.44
C MET A 85 -4.87 27.74 -29.41
N THR A 86 -5.73 26.74 -29.12
CA THR A 86 -6.80 26.77 -28.10
C THR A 86 -6.42 25.95 -26.86
N LEU A 87 -7.25 25.99 -25.80
CA LEU A 87 -7.06 25.11 -24.64
C LEU A 87 -7.55 23.67 -24.85
N ARG A 88 -8.21 23.36 -25.98
CA ARG A 88 -8.72 22.01 -26.32
C ARG A 88 -7.64 20.94 -26.17
N ARG A 89 -6.41 21.23 -26.60
CA ARG A 89 -5.27 20.31 -26.52
C ARG A 89 -4.82 19.95 -25.10
N PHE A 90 -5.33 20.64 -24.07
CA PHE A 90 -4.97 20.43 -22.67
C PHE A 90 -6.11 19.80 -21.85
N ASP A 91 -7.26 19.57 -22.49
CA ASP A 91 -8.46 19.08 -21.84
C ASP A 91 -8.31 17.64 -21.34
N GLY A 92 -8.93 17.35 -20.21
CA GLY A 92 -8.86 16.06 -19.53
C GLY A 92 -7.55 15.77 -18.77
N HIS A 93 -6.44 16.49 -19.03
CA HIS A 93 -5.16 16.18 -18.39
C HIS A 93 -4.46 17.36 -17.73
N ALA A 94 -4.55 18.59 -18.24
CA ALA A 94 -3.96 19.78 -17.62
C ALA A 94 -5.00 20.87 -17.31
N VAL A 95 -6.13 20.85 -17.98
CA VAL A 95 -7.36 21.56 -17.60
C VAL A 95 -8.55 20.61 -17.82
N VAL A 96 -9.70 20.95 -17.25
CA VAL A 96 -10.97 20.30 -17.61
C VAL A 96 -11.88 21.36 -18.21
N ILE A 97 -12.50 21.08 -19.35
CA ILE A 97 -13.40 21.99 -20.06
C ILE A 97 -14.84 21.48 -19.95
N HIS A 98 -15.74 22.37 -19.54
CA HIS A 98 -17.18 22.20 -19.75
C HIS A 98 -17.48 22.43 -21.22
N HIS A 99 -17.72 21.35 -21.97
CA HIS A 99 -17.91 21.41 -23.42
C HIS A 99 -19.13 22.24 -23.84
N ASP A 100 -20.24 22.16 -23.10
CA ASP A 100 -21.47 22.92 -23.32
C ASP A 100 -21.25 24.43 -23.18
N GLN A 101 -20.52 24.83 -22.12
CA GLN A 101 -20.22 26.22 -21.82
C GLN A 101 -19.00 26.73 -22.58
N ARG A 102 -18.18 25.81 -23.12
CA ARG A 102 -16.85 26.06 -23.70
C ARG A 102 -15.97 26.86 -22.73
N ARG A 103 -15.92 26.40 -21.47
CA ARG A 103 -15.24 27.09 -20.36
C ARG A 103 -14.43 26.12 -19.50
N VAL A 104 -13.31 26.59 -18.96
CA VAL A 104 -12.49 25.81 -18.02
C VAL A 104 -13.24 25.63 -16.71
N HIS A 105 -13.42 24.37 -16.29
CA HIS A 105 -13.83 23.98 -14.95
C HIS A 105 -12.67 24.24 -13.98
N ARG A 106 -12.48 25.50 -13.57
CA ARG A 106 -11.30 25.93 -12.78
C ARG A 106 -11.01 25.10 -11.51
N PRO A 107 -12.01 24.59 -10.76
CA PRO A 107 -11.75 23.72 -9.60
C PRO A 107 -11.07 22.37 -9.93
N LEU A 108 -11.19 21.89 -11.17
CA LEU A 108 -10.58 20.63 -11.60
C LEU A 108 -9.25 20.93 -12.28
N LEU A 109 -8.20 20.21 -11.88
CA LEU A 109 -6.83 20.37 -12.42
C LEU A 109 -6.27 21.80 -12.37
N TRP A 110 -6.62 22.56 -11.33
CA TRP A 110 -5.96 23.82 -10.97
C TRP A 110 -6.03 24.91 -12.07
N GLY A 111 -7.21 25.13 -12.66
CA GLY A 111 -7.39 26.15 -13.68
C GLY A 111 -7.21 27.60 -13.16
N ARG A 112 -6.62 28.48 -13.97
CA ARG A 112 -6.45 29.91 -13.68
C ARG A 112 -7.24 30.81 -14.63
N ALA A 113 -7.37 32.09 -14.24
CA ALA A 113 -7.96 33.13 -15.07
C ALA A 113 -6.87 34.06 -15.63
N GLY A 114 -7.12 34.65 -16.80
CA GLY A 114 -6.16 35.50 -17.50
C GLY A 114 -4.93 34.74 -18.01
N SER A 115 -3.85 35.45 -18.28
CA SER A 115 -2.59 34.89 -18.79
C SER A 115 -1.40 35.45 -18.02
N ARG A 116 -0.44 34.58 -17.72
CA ARG A 116 0.94 34.99 -17.40
C ARG A 116 1.66 35.41 -18.67
N TYR A 117 2.85 35.98 -18.54
CA TYR A 117 3.71 36.29 -19.68
C TYR A 117 5.18 36.37 -19.31
N CYS A 118 6.03 36.13 -20.31
CA CYS A 118 7.44 36.46 -20.24
C CYS A 118 7.67 37.76 -21.02
N PRO A 119 8.18 38.84 -20.39
CA PRO A 119 8.47 40.11 -21.06
C PRO A 119 9.45 39.94 -22.23
N ALA A 120 10.48 39.11 -22.06
CA ALA A 120 11.46 38.81 -23.11
C ALA A 120 10.84 38.02 -24.28
N CYS A 121 9.98 37.01 -24.04
CA CYS A 121 9.24 36.35 -25.13
C CYS A 121 8.33 37.31 -25.89
N LEU A 122 7.68 38.26 -25.19
CA LEU A 122 6.86 39.26 -25.85
C LEU A 122 7.71 40.19 -26.71
N MET A 123 8.90 40.55 -26.27
CA MET A 123 9.85 41.33 -27.07
C MET A 123 10.30 40.55 -28.31
N ASP A 124 10.79 39.31 -28.14
CA ASP A 124 11.30 38.45 -29.22
C ASP A 124 10.25 38.17 -30.31
N SER A 125 8.97 38.05 -29.92
CA SER A 125 7.88 37.66 -30.82
C SER A 125 7.10 38.85 -31.40
N GLY A 126 7.39 40.09 -30.98
CA GLY A 126 6.58 41.25 -31.35
C GLY A 126 5.20 41.28 -30.69
N GLY A 127 5.11 40.79 -29.46
CA GLY A 127 3.93 40.88 -28.60
C GLY A 127 2.99 39.67 -28.66
N ARG A 128 3.46 38.50 -29.13
CA ARG A 128 2.67 37.28 -29.32
C ARG A 128 2.65 36.45 -28.03
N TRP A 129 1.48 36.02 -27.61
CA TRP A 129 1.28 35.30 -26.35
C TRP A 129 1.22 33.81 -26.57
N GLN A 130 1.78 33.05 -25.63
CA GLN A 130 1.76 31.60 -25.65
C GLN A 130 0.46 31.05 -25.02
N VAL A 131 -0.09 29.99 -25.60
CA VAL A 131 -1.29 29.32 -25.08
C VAL A 131 -1.04 28.69 -23.70
N THR A 132 0.17 28.18 -23.46
CA THR A 132 0.57 27.53 -22.19
C THR A 132 0.57 28.51 -21.01
N TRP A 133 0.78 29.80 -21.23
CA TRP A 133 0.74 30.81 -20.16
C TRP A 133 -0.64 30.99 -19.50
N ARG A 134 -1.67 30.36 -20.06
CA ARG A 134 -3.03 30.28 -19.50
C ARG A 134 -3.20 29.13 -18.52
N LEU A 135 -2.26 28.19 -18.47
CA LEU A 135 -2.31 27.04 -17.59
C LEU A 135 -1.85 27.42 -16.17
N GLY A 136 -2.47 26.83 -15.15
CA GLY A 136 -1.99 26.91 -13.76
C GLY A 136 -0.57 26.37 -13.59
N TRP A 137 -0.15 25.53 -14.53
CA TRP A 137 1.09 24.76 -14.55
C TRP A 137 2.30 25.51 -15.14
N SER A 138 2.10 26.69 -15.73
CA SER A 138 3.18 27.51 -16.28
C SER A 138 3.48 28.69 -15.37
N PHE A 139 4.61 28.67 -14.66
CA PHE A 139 5.05 29.71 -13.74
C PHE A 139 6.43 30.30 -14.11
N ALA A 140 7.26 29.57 -14.86
CA ALA A 140 8.56 30.06 -15.32
C ALA A 140 8.68 30.01 -16.85
N CYS A 141 9.48 30.91 -17.41
CA CYS A 141 9.95 30.83 -18.79
C CYS A 141 11.27 30.06 -18.80
N VAL A 142 11.27 28.86 -19.39
CA VAL A 142 12.48 28.05 -19.51
C VAL A 142 13.49 28.61 -20.51
N ARG A 143 13.00 29.34 -21.54
CA ARG A 143 13.84 29.96 -22.57
C ARG A 143 14.64 31.15 -22.04
N HIS A 144 13.98 32.03 -21.28
CA HIS A 144 14.60 33.25 -20.74
C HIS A 144 14.94 33.12 -19.24
N GLN A 145 14.81 31.92 -18.67
CA GLN A 145 15.20 31.58 -17.30
C GLN A 145 14.68 32.57 -16.26
N MET A 146 13.41 32.92 -16.34
CA MET A 146 12.79 33.92 -15.48
C MET A 146 11.41 33.48 -15.03
N LEU A 147 10.98 33.97 -13.87
CA LEU A 147 9.62 33.81 -13.42
C LEU A 147 8.67 34.59 -14.36
N LEU A 148 7.54 33.98 -14.71
CA LEU A 148 6.55 34.67 -15.53
C LEU A 148 5.90 35.79 -14.73
N ALA A 149 5.61 36.90 -15.40
CA ALA A 149 4.87 38.01 -14.85
C ALA A 149 3.36 37.70 -14.84
N ASP A 150 2.70 38.04 -13.75
CA ASP A 150 1.26 37.80 -13.56
C ASP A 150 0.40 39.04 -13.76
N ARG A 151 0.99 40.23 -13.57
CA ARG A 151 0.29 41.53 -13.53
C ARG A 151 1.05 42.57 -14.36
N CYS A 152 0.32 43.55 -14.88
CA CYS A 152 0.93 44.75 -15.47
C CYS A 152 1.52 45.62 -14.35
N PRO A 153 2.77 46.09 -14.44
CA PRO A 153 3.39 46.91 -13.38
C PRO A 153 2.74 48.29 -13.23
N ALA A 154 2.08 48.81 -14.26
CA ALA A 154 1.43 50.13 -14.21
C ALA A 154 -0.01 50.10 -13.67
N CYS A 155 -0.79 49.09 -14.01
CA CYS A 155 -2.21 49.03 -13.62
C CYS A 155 -2.55 47.88 -12.65
N HIS A 156 -1.56 47.05 -12.30
CA HIS A 156 -1.65 45.89 -11.40
C HIS A 156 -2.73 44.84 -11.73
N ARG A 157 -3.38 44.93 -12.89
CA ARG A 157 -4.39 43.98 -13.37
C ARG A 157 -3.74 42.78 -14.04
N ILE A 158 -4.39 41.63 -13.91
CA ILE A 158 -4.00 40.39 -14.60
C ILE A 158 -4.25 40.55 -16.10
N PRO A 159 -3.24 40.41 -16.97
CA PRO A 159 -3.43 40.49 -18.41
C PRO A 159 -4.36 39.40 -18.94
N ARG A 160 -5.08 39.72 -20.01
CA ARG A 160 -6.04 38.83 -20.69
C ARG A 160 -7.13 38.24 -19.76
N PHE A 161 -7.36 38.84 -18.60
CA PHE A 161 -8.48 38.48 -17.72
C PHE A 161 -9.84 38.75 -18.38
N HIS A 162 -9.88 39.79 -19.23
CA HIS A 162 -10.98 40.09 -20.14
C HIS A 162 -10.52 39.91 -21.59
N ALA A 163 -11.47 39.58 -22.47
CA ALA A 163 -11.26 39.64 -23.90
C ALA A 163 -10.85 41.05 -24.36
N HIS A 164 -10.05 41.13 -25.44
CA HIS A 164 -9.66 42.41 -26.02
C HIS A 164 -10.90 43.22 -26.47
N PRO A 165 -10.92 44.54 -26.26
CA PRO A 165 -12.00 45.39 -26.76
C PRO A 165 -12.19 45.25 -28.27
N ARG A 166 -13.41 44.89 -28.70
CA ARG A 166 -13.75 44.60 -30.10
C ARG A 166 -13.66 45.84 -31.00
N SER A 167 -13.98 47.02 -30.49
CA SER A 167 -13.97 48.29 -31.24
C SER A 167 -12.59 48.93 -31.37
N ALA A 168 -11.58 48.41 -30.68
CA ALA A 168 -10.23 48.95 -30.69
C ALA A 168 -9.34 48.18 -31.67
N THR A 169 -8.37 48.87 -32.27
CA THR A 169 -7.23 48.24 -32.94
C THR A 169 -6.25 47.73 -31.87
N PRO A 170 -5.95 46.42 -31.84
CA PRO A 170 -5.03 45.86 -30.86
C PRO A 170 -3.62 46.45 -30.98
N ARG A 171 -2.91 46.48 -29.85
CA ARG A 171 -1.49 46.87 -29.79
C ARG A 171 -0.71 45.73 -29.13
N PRO A 172 -0.24 44.74 -29.92
CA PRO A 172 0.53 43.61 -29.40
C PRO A 172 1.68 44.06 -28.49
N GLY A 173 1.92 43.32 -27.41
CA GLY A 173 2.94 43.66 -26.42
C GLY A 173 2.55 44.77 -25.42
N ARG A 174 1.37 45.40 -25.55
CA ARG A 174 0.89 46.43 -24.62
C ARG A 174 -0.31 45.97 -23.80
N CYS A 175 -0.45 46.50 -22.59
CA CYS A 175 -1.55 46.17 -21.70
C CYS A 175 -2.91 46.61 -22.27
N ALA A 176 -3.82 45.65 -22.47
CA ALA A 176 -5.19 45.91 -22.94
C ALA A 176 -6.21 46.07 -21.80
N SER A 177 -5.77 46.06 -20.54
CA SER A 177 -6.65 46.26 -19.39
C SER A 177 -7.20 47.69 -19.33
N PRO A 178 -8.39 47.90 -18.73
CA PRO A 178 -8.88 49.25 -18.45
C PRO A 178 -7.87 50.06 -17.63
N ALA A 179 -7.72 51.34 -17.96
CA ALA A 179 -6.88 52.24 -17.19
C ALA A 179 -7.42 52.40 -15.76
N THR A 180 -6.54 52.71 -14.81
CA THR A 180 -6.91 53.00 -13.41
C THR A 180 -7.60 54.35 -13.27
N ALA A 181 -7.21 55.34 -14.09
CA ALA A 181 -7.80 56.67 -14.15
C ALA A 181 -8.30 57.00 -15.57
N GLY A 182 -9.32 57.86 -15.67
CA GLY A 182 -9.90 58.34 -16.92
C GLY A 182 -11.20 57.63 -17.33
N SER A 183 -11.62 57.84 -18.59
CA SER A 183 -12.90 57.31 -19.09
C SER A 183 -12.96 55.78 -19.02
N ARG A 184 -14.16 55.20 -18.88
CA ARG A 184 -14.40 53.74 -18.89
C ARG A 184 -13.87 53.03 -20.16
N ARG A 185 -13.62 53.80 -21.23
CA ARG A 185 -13.07 53.33 -22.50
C ARG A 185 -11.53 53.39 -22.58
N ALA A 186 -10.87 54.14 -21.69
CA ALA A 186 -9.42 54.24 -21.64
C ALA A 186 -8.77 52.90 -21.30
N ARG A 187 -7.57 52.66 -21.83
CA ARG A 187 -6.78 51.43 -21.66
C ARG A 187 -5.38 51.78 -21.19
N CYS A 188 -4.79 50.86 -20.43
CA CYS A 188 -3.49 51.08 -19.78
C CYS A 188 -2.37 51.29 -20.80
N HIS A 189 -2.29 50.46 -21.85
CA HIS A 189 -1.28 50.53 -22.93
C HIS A 189 0.20 50.55 -22.50
N HIS A 190 0.49 50.31 -21.22
CA HIS A 190 1.84 50.14 -20.73
C HIS A 190 2.54 49.01 -21.52
N PRO A 191 3.79 49.21 -21.99
CA PRO A 191 4.54 48.15 -22.65
C PRO A 191 4.82 47.02 -21.66
N LEU A 192 4.28 45.83 -21.93
CA LEU A 192 4.47 44.68 -21.04
C LEU A 192 5.89 44.11 -21.13
N THR A 193 6.63 44.46 -22.19
CA THR A 193 8.06 44.21 -22.34
C THR A 193 8.90 44.88 -21.26
N ASP A 194 8.41 45.98 -20.67
CA ASP A 194 9.14 46.76 -19.66
C ASP A 194 8.90 46.23 -18.24
N THR A 195 8.22 45.09 -18.12
CA THR A 195 7.91 44.49 -16.81
C THR A 195 9.19 43.94 -16.18
N PRO A 196 9.55 44.36 -14.96
CA PRO A 196 10.70 43.80 -14.25
C PRO A 196 10.56 42.28 -14.07
N GLY A 197 11.61 41.56 -14.44
CA GLY A 197 11.68 40.11 -14.35
C GLY A 197 12.41 39.63 -13.10
N VAL A 198 11.95 38.53 -12.51
CA VAL A 198 12.74 37.79 -11.50
C VAL A 198 13.51 36.70 -12.22
N THR A 199 14.85 36.85 -12.30
CA THR A 199 15.74 35.84 -12.88
C THR A 199 15.80 34.61 -11.98
N LEU A 200 15.78 33.44 -12.58
CA LEU A 200 15.87 32.14 -11.91
C LEU A 200 17.26 31.55 -12.13
N GLN A 201 17.76 30.79 -11.15
CA GLN A 201 19.06 30.16 -11.27
C GLN A 201 19.04 29.10 -12.39
N PRO A 202 19.97 29.15 -13.37
CA PRO A 202 20.09 28.12 -14.40
C PRO A 202 20.21 26.73 -13.77
N GLY A 203 19.37 25.80 -14.20
CA GLY A 203 19.33 24.46 -13.65
C GLY A 203 18.78 24.36 -12.22
N GLY A 204 18.32 25.46 -11.60
CA GLY A 204 17.69 25.48 -10.28
C GLY A 204 16.38 24.69 -10.20
N ALA A 205 15.91 24.40 -8.98
CA ALA A 205 14.77 23.51 -8.75
C ALA A 205 13.47 24.03 -9.40
N VAL A 206 13.25 25.35 -9.41
CA VAL A 206 12.10 25.99 -10.05
C VAL A 206 12.09 25.73 -11.57
N LEU A 207 13.21 25.98 -12.25
CA LEU A 207 13.32 25.76 -13.70
C LEU A 207 13.28 24.28 -14.09
N ARG A 208 13.85 23.38 -13.28
CA ARG A 208 13.74 21.93 -13.48
C ARG A 208 12.28 21.47 -13.37
N THR A 209 11.56 22.01 -12.39
CA THR A 209 10.13 21.71 -12.19
C THR A 209 9.30 22.18 -13.38
N GLN A 210 9.53 23.40 -13.88
CA GLN A 210 8.84 23.89 -15.08
C GLN A 210 9.16 23.03 -16.31
N HIS A 211 10.44 22.72 -16.56
CA HIS A 211 10.84 21.85 -17.67
C HIS A 211 10.15 20.49 -17.62
N LEU A 212 10.09 19.88 -16.43
CA LEU A 212 9.47 18.59 -16.23
C LEU A 212 7.97 18.64 -16.54
N ILE A 213 7.26 19.67 -16.10
CA ILE A 213 5.84 19.88 -16.43
C ILE A 213 5.67 20.11 -17.93
N ASP A 214 6.47 20.99 -18.53
CA ASP A 214 6.39 21.28 -19.97
C ASP A 214 6.60 20.00 -20.79
N HIS A 215 7.56 19.17 -20.41
CA HIS A 215 7.81 17.87 -21.05
C HIS A 215 6.61 16.93 -20.92
N LEU A 216 6.00 16.81 -19.73
CA LEU A 216 4.80 15.99 -19.53
C LEU A 216 3.64 16.42 -20.44
N LEU A 217 3.48 17.73 -20.67
CA LEU A 217 2.43 18.29 -21.50
C LEU A 217 2.64 18.09 -23.01
N THR A 218 3.82 17.61 -23.45
CA THR A 218 4.08 17.31 -24.86
C THR A 218 3.48 15.98 -25.33
N ALA A 219 3.29 15.02 -24.42
CA ALA A 219 2.81 13.68 -24.72
C ALA A 219 1.78 13.21 -23.66
N PRO A 220 0.59 13.83 -23.60
CA PRO A 220 -0.38 13.60 -22.53
C PRO A 220 -0.94 12.17 -22.46
N ASP A 221 -0.95 11.45 -23.59
CA ASP A 221 -1.43 10.07 -23.67
C ASP A 221 -0.40 9.04 -23.13
N ARG A 222 0.84 9.48 -22.91
CA ARG A 222 1.90 8.60 -22.38
C ARG A 222 1.78 8.50 -20.86
N ALA A 223 1.65 7.28 -20.36
CA ALA A 223 1.69 7.03 -18.91
C ALA A 223 3.00 7.55 -18.30
N VAL A 224 2.88 8.31 -17.21
CA VAL A 224 4.00 8.88 -16.45
C VAL A 224 4.61 7.78 -15.58
N ARG A 225 5.84 7.39 -15.89
CA ARG A 225 6.56 6.30 -15.21
C ARG A 225 7.56 6.81 -14.19
N TRP A 226 7.11 7.63 -13.25
CA TRP A 226 7.93 7.99 -12.10
C TRP A 226 7.95 6.86 -11.07
N PRO A 227 9.05 6.72 -10.29
CA PRO A 227 9.20 5.59 -9.38
C PRO A 227 8.04 5.44 -8.39
N LEU A 228 7.50 6.56 -7.85
CA LEU A 228 6.33 6.56 -6.97
C LEU A 228 5.09 5.87 -7.59
N HIS A 229 4.87 6.03 -8.89
CA HIS A 229 3.71 5.46 -9.58
C HIS A 229 3.95 4.00 -10.03
N GLY A 230 5.18 3.50 -9.90
CA GLY A 230 5.55 2.13 -10.23
C GLY A 230 5.66 1.87 -11.75
N PRO A 231 5.93 0.61 -12.15
CA PRO A 231 6.28 0.27 -13.54
C PRO A 231 5.14 0.49 -14.53
N GLY A 232 3.88 0.34 -14.09
CA GLY A 232 2.69 0.62 -14.89
C GLY A 232 2.45 2.11 -15.16
N GLY A 233 3.12 3.00 -14.41
CA GLY A 233 2.93 4.44 -14.47
C GLY A 233 1.53 4.90 -14.02
N ALA A 234 1.26 6.19 -14.23
CA ALA A 234 -0.03 6.80 -13.97
C ALA A 234 -0.44 7.72 -15.14
N PRO A 235 -1.75 7.90 -15.40
CA PRO A 235 -2.20 8.89 -16.36
C PRO A 235 -1.80 10.29 -15.90
N LEU A 236 -1.45 11.17 -16.84
CA LEU A 236 -0.97 12.52 -16.53
C LEU A 236 -1.93 13.30 -15.63
N GLN A 237 -3.24 13.15 -15.86
CA GLN A 237 -4.29 13.75 -15.03
C GLN A 237 -4.14 13.40 -13.54
N ALA A 238 -3.83 12.14 -13.21
CA ALA A 238 -3.67 11.70 -11.82
C ALA A 238 -2.41 12.30 -11.19
N VAL A 239 -1.32 12.38 -11.95
CA VAL A 239 -0.05 13.00 -11.50
C VAL A 239 -0.25 14.48 -11.22
N LEU A 240 -0.92 15.22 -12.11
CA LEU A 240 -1.20 16.64 -11.88
C LEU A 240 -2.21 16.84 -10.75
N SER A 241 -3.17 15.94 -10.56
CA SER A 241 -4.06 16.00 -9.39
C SER A 241 -3.31 15.81 -8.06
N ASP A 242 -2.37 14.86 -8.02
CA ASP A 242 -1.46 14.65 -6.89
C ASP A 242 -0.60 15.90 -6.62
N ALA A 243 -0.03 16.48 -7.68
CA ALA A 243 0.79 17.70 -7.59
C ALA A 243 -0.02 18.89 -7.07
N ARG A 244 -1.24 19.09 -7.58
CA ARG A 244 -2.18 20.10 -7.08
C ARG A 244 -2.49 19.90 -5.61
N CYS A 245 -2.69 18.66 -5.17
CA CYS A 245 -3.01 18.37 -3.78
C CYS A 245 -1.86 18.77 -2.84
N LEU A 246 -0.65 18.34 -3.16
CA LEU A 246 0.54 18.67 -2.38
C LEU A 246 0.85 20.18 -2.43
N ALA A 247 0.79 20.80 -3.60
CA ALA A 247 0.99 22.25 -3.74
C ALA A 247 -0.03 23.04 -2.93
N GLY A 248 -1.29 22.58 -2.92
CA GLY A 248 -2.33 23.12 -2.06
C GLY A 248 -1.99 23.03 -0.58
N TRP A 249 -1.42 21.91 -0.11
CA TRP A 249 -0.99 21.77 1.28
C TRP A 249 0.20 22.68 1.59
N VAL A 250 1.18 22.80 0.69
CA VAL A 250 2.31 23.73 0.85
C VAL A 250 1.80 25.16 1.04
N LEU A 251 0.87 25.62 0.19
CA LEU A 251 0.28 26.96 0.29
C LEU A 251 -0.45 27.21 1.62
N ASN A 252 -1.14 26.21 2.16
CA ASN A 252 -1.95 26.38 3.37
C ASN A 252 -1.13 26.17 4.66
N TYR A 253 -0.10 25.33 4.67
CA TYR A 253 0.50 24.81 5.90
C TYR A 253 2.01 24.99 6.05
N ALA A 254 2.78 25.14 4.96
CA ALA A 254 4.24 25.27 5.07
C ALA A 254 4.65 26.58 5.76
N ALA A 255 5.85 26.66 6.30
CA ALA A 255 6.51 27.91 6.68
C ALA A 255 7.58 28.26 5.64
N GLY A 256 7.96 29.55 5.53
CA GLY A 256 9.04 29.96 4.63
C GLY A 256 10.37 29.26 4.93
N SER A 257 10.66 29.04 6.21
CA SER A 257 11.82 28.28 6.68
C SER A 257 11.88 26.85 6.12
N ASP A 258 10.73 26.23 5.84
CA ASP A 258 10.67 24.85 5.32
C ASP A 258 11.11 24.78 3.85
N LEU A 259 11.15 25.93 3.15
CA LEU A 259 11.29 26.03 1.70
C LEU A 259 12.52 26.85 1.29
N ALA A 260 13.22 27.47 2.24
CA ALA A 260 14.32 28.40 2.01
C ALA A 260 15.49 27.80 1.24
N GLU A 261 15.76 26.51 1.41
CA GLU A 261 16.83 25.81 0.67
C GLU A 261 16.40 25.38 -0.74
N ALA A 262 15.10 25.33 -1.02
CA ALA A 262 14.57 24.76 -2.26
C ALA A 262 14.42 25.78 -3.39
N VAL A 263 14.31 27.08 -3.06
CA VAL A 263 13.99 28.16 -4.02
C VAL A 263 14.78 29.43 -3.73
N GLU A 264 14.87 30.30 -4.73
CA GLU A 264 15.56 31.59 -4.60
C GLU A 264 14.87 32.52 -3.59
N PRO A 265 15.61 33.34 -2.81
CA PRO A 265 15.04 34.19 -1.77
C PRO A 265 13.94 35.14 -2.25
N GLU A 266 14.10 35.74 -3.43
CA GLU A 266 13.11 36.64 -4.03
C GLU A 266 11.81 35.92 -4.40
N VAL A 267 11.91 34.67 -4.88
CA VAL A 267 10.76 33.83 -5.21
C VAL A 267 10.05 33.41 -3.92
N LEU A 268 10.81 33.06 -2.88
CA LEU A 268 10.24 32.75 -1.57
C LEU A 268 9.52 33.95 -0.95
N HIS A 269 10.11 35.14 -1.00
CA HIS A 269 9.52 36.37 -0.47
C HIS A 269 8.16 36.67 -1.12
N ARG A 270 8.07 36.54 -2.45
CA ARG A 270 6.79 36.68 -3.16
C ARG A 270 5.76 35.63 -2.75
N TRP A 271 6.17 34.38 -2.51
CA TRP A 271 5.28 33.34 -1.99
C TRP A 271 4.77 33.65 -0.58
N GLU A 272 5.63 34.15 0.31
CA GLU A 272 5.23 34.58 1.66
C GLU A 272 4.25 35.75 1.61
N HIS A 273 4.53 36.75 0.76
CA HIS A 273 3.64 37.87 0.51
C HIS A 273 2.28 37.41 -0.03
N TYR A 274 2.25 36.47 -0.97
CA TYR A 274 1.01 35.90 -1.48
C TYR A 274 0.17 35.23 -0.39
N ARG A 275 0.81 34.53 0.55
CA ARG A 275 0.13 33.85 1.65
C ARG A 275 -0.39 34.79 2.73
N SER A 276 0.31 35.89 2.98
CA SER A 276 -0.12 36.91 3.95
C SER A 276 -1.30 37.73 3.43
N HIS A 277 -1.38 37.94 2.11
CA HIS A 277 -2.44 38.70 1.46
C HIS A 277 -3.61 37.79 1.07
N ARG A 278 -4.62 37.74 1.95
CA ARG A 278 -5.90 37.11 1.63
C ARG A 278 -6.53 37.86 0.44
N PRO A 279 -6.96 37.18 -0.64
CA PRO A 279 -7.72 37.86 -1.67
C PRO A 279 -9.09 38.27 -1.10
N ASP A 280 -9.28 39.58 -0.91
CA ASP A 280 -10.58 40.18 -0.63
C ASP A 280 -11.58 39.77 -1.71
N GLY A 281 -12.69 39.12 -1.31
CA GLY A 281 -13.79 38.77 -2.20
C GLY A 281 -13.90 37.32 -2.66
N SER A 282 -13.19 36.36 -2.03
CA SER A 282 -13.57 34.94 -2.21
C SER A 282 -14.96 34.72 -1.62
N PRO A 283 -15.97 34.25 -2.40
CA PRO A 283 -17.32 34.07 -1.87
C PRO A 283 -17.28 33.13 -0.68
N HIS A 284 -17.78 33.60 0.47
CA HIS A 284 -18.09 32.76 1.61
C HIS A 284 -19.07 31.68 1.16
N VAL A 285 -18.57 30.50 0.81
CA VAL A 285 -19.39 29.29 0.79
C VAL A 285 -19.66 28.97 2.26
N ARG A 286 -20.75 29.54 2.79
CA ARG A 286 -21.26 29.23 4.13
C ARG A 286 -21.52 27.71 4.18
N GLY A 287 -20.82 27.00 5.06
CA GLY A 287 -21.07 25.58 5.34
C GLY A 287 -19.85 24.67 5.29
N THR A 288 -18.79 25.03 4.57
CA THR A 288 -17.52 24.27 4.59
C THR A 288 -16.51 25.00 5.46
N GLN A 289 -16.47 24.67 6.74
CA GLN A 289 -15.36 25.06 7.60
C GLN A 289 -14.04 24.61 6.93
N HIS A 290 -13.20 25.57 6.57
CA HIS A 290 -11.75 25.39 6.51
C HIS A 290 -11.14 24.42 5.47
N LEU A 291 -11.87 23.87 4.49
CA LEU A 291 -11.26 23.10 3.39
C LEU A 291 -10.43 24.04 2.47
N ALA A 292 -9.11 24.04 2.69
CA ALA A 292 -8.03 24.45 1.79
C ALA A 292 -8.31 25.63 0.84
N GLN A 293 -8.26 26.85 1.36
CA GLN A 293 -8.55 28.11 0.67
C GLN A 293 -7.71 28.32 -0.62
N HIS A 294 -6.49 27.79 -0.67
CA HIS A 294 -5.58 27.88 -1.82
C HIS A 294 -5.51 26.64 -2.73
N SER A 295 -6.40 25.65 -2.56
CA SER A 295 -6.36 24.38 -3.33
C SER A 295 -7.37 24.28 -4.46
N TYR A 296 -8.36 25.17 -4.50
CA TYR A 296 -9.42 25.16 -5.51
C TYR A 296 -8.99 25.79 -6.84
N PHE A 297 -8.11 26.79 -6.83
CA PHE A 297 -7.67 27.48 -8.04
C PHE A 297 -6.15 27.63 -8.03
N ALA A 298 -5.54 27.66 -9.22
CA ALA A 298 -4.14 28.01 -9.31
C ALA A 298 -3.91 29.44 -8.80
N PRO A 299 -2.84 29.68 -8.03
CA PRO A 299 -2.46 31.01 -7.58
C PRO A 299 -2.37 31.97 -8.76
N ASP A 300 -2.80 33.20 -8.55
CA ASP A 300 -2.61 34.29 -9.50
C ASP A 300 -1.19 34.90 -9.42
N ASP A 301 -0.34 34.39 -8.54
CA ASP A 301 1.09 34.71 -8.43
C ASP A 301 1.95 33.52 -8.91
N ALA A 302 2.91 33.78 -9.78
CA ALA A 302 3.80 32.79 -10.36
C ALA A 302 4.77 32.22 -9.34
N ALA A 303 5.30 33.02 -8.41
CA ALA A 303 6.16 32.53 -7.34
C ALA A 303 5.38 31.62 -6.39
N ALA A 304 4.14 31.98 -6.07
CA ALA A 304 3.25 31.14 -5.27
C ALA A 304 3.09 29.73 -5.88
N THR A 305 2.93 29.68 -7.21
CA THR A 305 2.83 28.43 -7.98
C THR A 305 4.17 27.69 -8.04
N ALA A 306 5.26 28.40 -8.33
CA ALA A 306 6.60 27.88 -8.49
C ALA A 306 7.08 27.13 -7.25
N VAL A 307 7.03 27.79 -6.09
CA VAL A 307 7.46 27.23 -4.80
C VAL A 307 6.66 25.97 -4.47
N SER A 308 5.33 26.06 -4.60
CA SER A 308 4.42 24.99 -4.18
C SER A 308 4.53 23.76 -5.07
N LEU A 309 4.67 23.93 -6.39
CA LEU A 309 4.91 22.81 -7.30
C LEU A 309 6.32 22.25 -7.17
N THR A 310 7.34 23.07 -6.89
CA THR A 310 8.71 22.60 -6.69
C THR A 310 8.77 21.65 -5.49
N ALA A 311 8.18 22.03 -4.35
CA ALA A 311 8.07 21.16 -3.18
C ALA A 311 7.21 19.91 -3.44
N ALA A 312 6.10 20.04 -4.17
CA ALA A 312 5.27 18.89 -4.54
C ALA A 312 6.02 17.88 -5.42
N MET A 313 6.77 18.35 -6.42
CA MET A 313 7.49 17.46 -7.33
C MET A 313 8.61 16.70 -6.64
N GLN A 314 9.28 17.27 -5.63
CA GLN A 314 10.27 16.53 -4.82
C GLN A 314 9.68 15.25 -4.20
N VAL A 315 8.41 15.31 -3.75
CA VAL A 315 7.69 14.14 -3.22
C VAL A 315 7.27 13.18 -4.34
N LEU A 316 6.73 13.70 -5.44
CA LEU A 316 6.19 12.86 -6.54
C LEU A 316 7.28 12.14 -7.34
N THR A 317 8.49 12.68 -7.39
CA THR A 317 9.64 12.06 -8.04
C THR A 317 10.46 11.15 -7.11
N ALA A 318 10.02 10.96 -5.86
CA ALA A 318 10.72 10.10 -4.91
C ALA A 318 10.79 8.63 -5.41
N PRO A 319 11.85 7.88 -5.06
CA PRO A 319 12.14 6.56 -5.63
C PRO A 319 11.16 5.45 -5.21
N SER A 320 10.36 5.67 -4.15
CA SER A 320 9.43 4.66 -3.63
C SER A 320 8.34 5.31 -2.76
N VAL A 321 7.30 4.55 -2.42
CA VAL A 321 6.23 5.02 -1.51
C VAL A 321 6.78 5.36 -0.11
N PRO A 322 7.66 4.54 0.53
CA PRO A 322 8.30 4.94 1.78
C PRO A 322 9.15 6.22 1.67
N ALA A 323 9.93 6.37 0.60
CA ALA A 323 10.75 7.56 0.39
C ALA A 323 9.89 8.82 0.17
N ALA A 324 8.78 8.71 -0.57
CA ALA A 324 7.81 9.79 -0.70
C ALA A 324 7.16 10.12 0.66
N GLY A 325 6.86 9.10 1.48
CA GLY A 325 6.37 9.28 2.84
C GLY A 325 7.34 10.06 3.72
N GLN A 326 8.63 9.76 3.65
CA GLN A 326 9.66 10.53 4.36
C GLN A 326 9.76 11.97 3.82
N ALA A 327 9.75 12.14 2.49
CA ALA A 327 9.84 13.46 1.85
C ALA A 327 8.66 14.39 2.19
N VAL A 328 7.46 13.84 2.39
CA VAL A 328 6.25 14.62 2.74
C VAL A 328 6.03 14.75 4.25
N GLN A 329 6.85 14.09 5.08
CA GLN A 329 6.64 14.02 6.52
C GLN A 329 6.54 15.41 7.17
N TRP A 330 7.48 16.31 6.87
CA TRP A 330 7.49 17.68 7.39
C TRP A 330 6.18 18.43 7.11
N LEU A 331 5.60 18.24 5.93
CA LEU A 331 4.34 18.88 5.54
C LEU A 331 3.17 18.26 6.29
N THR A 332 3.18 16.94 6.46
CA THR A 332 2.15 16.27 7.26
C THR A 332 2.21 16.63 8.74
N ASP A 333 3.40 16.88 9.29
CA ASP A 333 3.57 17.43 10.64
C ASP A 333 2.92 18.81 10.76
N ARG A 334 3.18 19.72 9.81
CA ARG A 334 2.53 21.06 9.76
C ARG A 334 1.01 20.98 9.69
N VAL A 335 0.46 20.09 8.86
CA VAL A 335 -0.98 19.88 8.77
C VAL A 335 -1.55 19.43 10.13
N THR A 336 -0.89 18.49 10.81
CA THR A 336 -1.36 18.05 12.13
C THR A 336 -1.24 19.13 13.21
N ALA A 337 -0.16 19.92 13.19
CA ALA A 337 0.05 21.04 14.11
C ALA A 337 -1.02 22.13 13.96
N SER A 338 -1.67 22.23 12.78
CA SER A 338 -2.81 23.13 12.55
C SER A 338 -4.13 22.68 13.19
N GLY A 339 -4.11 21.64 14.02
CA GLY A 339 -5.29 21.09 14.70
C GLY A 339 -6.08 20.08 13.87
N ARG A 340 -5.53 19.60 12.74
CA ARG A 340 -6.17 18.61 11.87
C ARG A 340 -5.52 17.24 11.97
N PRO A 341 -6.12 16.28 12.70
CA PRO A 341 -5.54 14.96 12.80
C PRO A 341 -5.58 14.25 11.43
N LEU A 342 -4.39 13.88 10.92
CA LEU A 342 -4.23 13.08 9.72
C LEU A 342 -4.41 11.60 10.04
N HIS A 343 -5.66 11.14 10.16
CA HIS A 343 -5.94 9.72 10.33
C HIS A 343 -5.73 8.96 9.02
N PRO A 344 -5.13 7.75 9.02
CA PRO A 344 -4.85 6.97 7.81
C PRO A 344 -6.04 6.71 6.88
N GLY A 345 -7.25 6.57 7.45
CA GLY A 345 -8.50 6.44 6.70
C GLY A 345 -9.05 7.76 6.13
N GLY A 346 -8.61 8.90 6.67
CA GLY A 346 -9.04 10.24 6.27
C GLY A 346 -8.09 10.98 5.32
N VAL A 347 -6.91 10.41 5.04
CA VAL A 347 -5.89 11.01 4.16
C VAL A 347 -6.46 11.38 2.77
N ALA A 348 -7.38 10.58 2.23
CA ALA A 348 -8.00 10.83 0.92
C ALA A 348 -9.08 11.95 0.94
N LEU A 349 -9.63 12.29 2.10
CA LEU A 349 -10.79 13.18 2.25
C LEU A 349 -10.41 14.67 2.29
N LEU A 350 -9.13 15.00 2.40
CA LEU A 350 -8.67 16.36 2.69
C LEU A 350 -8.76 17.35 1.52
N ASN A 351 -9.12 16.90 0.31
CA ASN A 351 -9.10 17.78 -0.85
C ASN A 351 -10.11 17.48 -1.98
N GLY A 352 -11.29 16.92 -1.65
CA GLY A 352 -12.38 16.77 -2.63
C GLY A 352 -12.18 15.69 -3.71
N GLY A 353 -11.28 14.73 -3.49
CA GLY A 353 -11.55 13.36 -3.97
C GLY A 353 -10.71 12.71 -5.07
N THR A 354 -9.54 13.22 -5.48
CA THR A 354 -8.77 12.53 -6.56
C THR A 354 -7.25 12.56 -6.35
N ILE A 355 -6.78 11.97 -5.24
CA ILE A 355 -5.35 11.63 -5.11
C ILE A 355 -5.11 10.14 -5.39
N SER A 356 -4.00 9.83 -6.06
CA SER A 356 -3.65 8.47 -6.44
C SER A 356 -3.47 7.58 -5.20
N LEU A 357 -3.73 6.27 -5.36
CA LEU A 357 -3.55 5.30 -4.28
C LEU A 357 -2.09 5.24 -3.78
N ARG A 358 -1.12 5.56 -4.64
CA ARG A 358 0.31 5.62 -4.29
C ARG A 358 0.61 6.82 -3.41
N LEU A 359 0.09 8.01 -3.73
CA LEU A 359 0.22 9.18 -2.87
C LEU A 359 -0.51 8.96 -1.54
N GLN A 360 -1.70 8.36 -1.56
CA GLN A 360 -2.40 7.97 -0.32
C GLN A 360 -1.55 7.06 0.57
N ALA A 361 -0.88 6.06 -0.02
CA ALA A 361 0.02 5.18 0.72
C ALA A 361 1.22 5.95 1.29
N ALA A 362 1.84 6.85 0.51
CA ALA A 362 2.96 7.67 0.96
C ALA A 362 2.57 8.57 2.16
N LEU A 363 1.41 9.22 2.08
CA LEU A 363 0.86 10.04 3.15
C LEU A 363 0.49 9.23 4.41
N ARG A 364 0.13 7.94 4.27
CA ARG A 364 -0.03 7.04 5.45
C ARG A 364 1.32 6.68 6.05
N CYS A 365 2.31 6.37 5.21
CA CYS A 365 3.68 6.06 5.64
C CYS A 365 4.35 7.24 6.35
N SER A 366 4.11 8.48 5.91
CA SER A 366 4.68 9.68 6.55
C SER A 366 4.25 9.87 8.01
N ARG A 367 3.15 9.21 8.41
CA ARG A 367 2.58 9.27 9.76
C ARG A 367 2.75 7.97 10.54
N GLU A 368 3.50 7.01 10.03
CA GLU A 368 3.51 5.65 10.58
C GLU A 368 3.83 5.62 12.08
N ALA A 369 4.77 6.46 12.55
CA ALA A 369 5.15 6.54 13.95
C ALA A 369 4.05 7.12 14.87
N GLN A 370 3.16 7.97 14.32
CA GLN A 370 2.08 8.64 15.07
C GLN A 370 0.72 7.93 14.90
N VAL A 371 0.65 6.90 14.06
CA VAL A 371 -0.57 6.12 13.83
C VAL A 371 -0.71 5.04 14.89
N MET A 372 -1.93 4.91 15.43
CA MET A 372 -2.24 3.86 16.40
C MET A 372 -1.83 2.48 15.89
N PRO A 373 -1.25 1.61 16.72
CA PRO A 373 -0.70 0.32 16.29
C PRO A 373 -1.66 -0.56 15.48
N VAL A 374 -2.93 -0.62 15.90
CA VAL A 374 -3.96 -1.36 15.17
C VAL A 374 -4.22 -0.78 13.77
N ALA A 375 -4.17 0.55 13.62
CA ALA A 375 -4.37 1.19 12.33
C ALA A 375 -3.20 0.92 11.37
N ARG A 376 -1.98 0.71 11.88
CA ARG A 376 -0.83 0.28 11.06
C ARG A 376 -1.08 -1.08 10.39
N LEU A 377 -1.65 -2.05 11.12
CA LEU A 377 -2.03 -3.35 10.56
C LEU A 377 -3.20 -3.23 9.57
N ARG A 378 -4.24 -2.48 9.93
CA ARG A 378 -5.43 -2.29 9.08
C ARG A 378 -5.06 -1.65 7.74
N HIS A 379 -4.23 -0.63 7.77
CA HIS A 379 -3.79 0.08 6.56
C HIS A 379 -2.52 -0.50 5.94
N ARG A 380 -2.00 -1.63 6.49
CA ARG A 380 -0.80 -2.33 6.01
C ARG A 380 0.38 -1.37 5.77
N THR A 381 0.62 -0.45 6.71
CA THR A 381 1.63 0.63 6.53
C THR A 381 3.06 0.07 6.45
N ALA A 382 3.33 -1.04 7.13
CA ALA A 382 4.65 -1.70 7.16
C ALA A 382 5.15 -2.17 5.78
N ILE A 383 4.25 -2.31 4.80
CA ILE A 383 4.60 -2.66 3.41
C ILE A 383 4.21 -1.55 2.41
N ALA A 384 3.88 -0.36 2.91
CA ALA A 384 3.43 0.77 2.10
C ALA A 384 2.28 0.42 1.13
N SER A 385 1.30 -0.35 1.61
CA SER A 385 0.22 -0.86 0.76
C SER A 385 -0.67 0.26 0.20
N THR A 386 -1.00 0.15 -1.08
CA THR A 386 -2.00 0.99 -1.75
C THR A 386 -3.44 0.52 -1.51
N ARG A 387 -3.63 -0.69 -0.96
CA ARG A 387 -4.96 -1.27 -0.75
C ARG A 387 -5.61 -0.64 0.49
N ALA A 388 -6.85 -0.19 0.33
CA ALA A 388 -7.68 0.21 1.46
C ALA A 388 -8.05 -1.02 2.33
N PRO A 389 -8.27 -0.84 3.65
CA PRO A 389 -8.87 -1.89 4.47
C PRO A 389 -10.30 -2.19 4.00
N GLY A 390 -10.72 -3.44 4.14
CA GLY A 390 -12.08 -3.89 3.83
C GLY A 390 -12.55 -4.97 4.82
N ASP A 391 -13.65 -5.64 4.50
CA ASP A 391 -14.07 -6.83 5.24
C ASP A 391 -13.18 -8.02 4.84
N GLN A 392 -12.54 -8.64 5.83
CA GLN A 392 -11.68 -9.82 5.67
C GLN A 392 -12.00 -10.88 6.73
N ASP A 393 -13.24 -10.90 7.25
CA ASP A 393 -13.62 -11.81 8.33
C ASP A 393 -13.57 -13.29 7.92
N ALA A 394 -13.71 -13.58 6.62
CA ALA A 394 -13.50 -14.91 6.06
C ALA A 394 -12.13 -15.51 6.42
N ARG A 395 -11.10 -14.70 6.68
CA ARG A 395 -9.77 -15.16 7.09
C ARG A 395 -9.79 -15.90 8.43
N ALA A 396 -10.77 -15.64 9.30
CA ALA A 396 -10.88 -16.30 10.61
C ALA A 396 -11.04 -17.83 10.51
N ARG A 397 -11.58 -18.34 9.38
CA ARG A 397 -11.66 -19.78 9.11
C ARG A 397 -10.31 -20.40 8.73
N MET A 398 -9.38 -19.59 8.23
CA MET A 398 -8.05 -20.01 7.78
C MET A 398 -7.01 -19.95 8.90
N LEU A 399 -7.35 -19.34 10.03
CA LEU A 399 -6.45 -19.12 11.15
C LEU A 399 -6.81 -20.04 12.34
N PRO A 400 -5.81 -20.68 12.96
CA PRO A 400 -5.99 -21.32 14.27
C PRO A 400 -6.17 -20.27 15.38
N THR A 401 -6.82 -20.63 16.49
CA THR A 401 -7.01 -19.72 17.64
C THR A 401 -5.68 -19.23 18.22
N ALA A 402 -4.66 -20.09 18.24
CA ALA A 402 -3.28 -19.71 18.50
C ALA A 402 -2.46 -19.87 17.23
N LEU A 403 -1.73 -18.83 16.83
CA LEU A 403 -0.97 -18.80 15.58
C LEU A 403 0.01 -19.99 15.52
N TRP A 404 0.25 -20.51 14.31
CA TRP A 404 1.09 -21.69 14.08
C TRP A 404 2.39 -21.64 14.87
N PRO A 405 2.82 -22.74 15.53
CA PRO A 405 3.97 -22.71 16.43
C PRO A 405 5.24 -22.12 15.82
N GLU A 406 5.54 -22.44 14.56
CA GLU A 406 6.68 -21.91 13.81
C GLU A 406 6.63 -20.38 13.63
N TRP A 407 5.45 -19.81 13.37
CA TRP A 407 5.26 -18.37 13.24
C TRP A 407 5.19 -17.68 14.59
N SER A 408 4.49 -18.27 15.56
CA SER A 408 4.48 -17.80 16.95
C SER A 408 5.90 -17.72 17.54
N LEU A 409 6.76 -18.70 17.25
CA LEU A 409 8.16 -18.70 17.67
C LEU A 409 8.93 -17.52 17.09
N ARG A 410 8.85 -17.31 15.77
CA ARG A 410 9.54 -16.23 15.07
C ARG A 410 9.05 -14.84 15.51
N LEU A 411 7.74 -14.68 15.71
CA LEU A 411 7.10 -13.38 15.88
C LEU A 411 6.90 -12.95 17.34
N ALA A 412 6.89 -13.89 18.30
CA ALA A 412 6.67 -13.55 19.69
C ALA A 412 7.85 -12.73 20.24
N PRO A 413 7.60 -11.51 20.74
CA PRO A 413 8.68 -10.70 21.32
C PRO A 413 9.04 -11.18 22.73
N TRP A 414 10.34 -11.10 23.05
CA TRP A 414 10.90 -11.51 24.34
C TRP A 414 11.59 -10.30 25.00
N HIS A 415 11.58 -10.24 26.32
CA HIS A 415 12.42 -9.29 27.05
C HIS A 415 13.86 -9.81 27.12
N ALA A 416 14.83 -8.91 27.35
CA ALA A 416 16.23 -9.29 27.60
C ALA A 416 16.39 -10.28 28.78
N SER A 417 15.43 -10.30 29.71
CA SER A 417 15.33 -11.27 30.81
C SER A 417 14.88 -12.68 30.38
N GLY A 418 14.64 -12.92 29.09
CA GLY A 418 14.18 -14.20 28.54
C GLY A 418 12.71 -14.52 28.78
N LYS A 419 11.92 -13.57 29.32
CA LYS A 419 10.46 -13.73 29.52
C LYS A 419 9.69 -13.22 28.29
N PRO A 420 8.60 -13.88 27.89
CA PRO A 420 7.76 -13.39 26.80
C PRO A 420 7.09 -12.09 27.21
N VAL A 421 7.02 -11.14 26.28
CA VAL A 421 6.43 -9.81 26.49
C VAL A 421 4.93 -9.87 26.79
N ALA A 422 4.24 -10.81 26.13
CA ALA A 422 2.83 -11.04 26.36
C ALA A 422 2.59 -12.50 26.73
N ARG A 423 1.77 -12.72 27.76
CA ARG A 423 1.19 -14.05 27.98
C ARG A 423 0.24 -14.34 26.83
N ARG A 424 0.27 -15.57 26.31
CA ARG A 424 -0.60 -16.00 25.20
C ARG A 424 -0.33 -15.23 23.90
N ALA A 425 0.95 -14.93 23.65
CA ALA A 425 1.38 -14.19 22.46
C ALA A 425 0.92 -14.86 21.15
N ASP A 426 0.89 -16.19 21.12
CA ASP A 426 0.36 -17.00 20.01
C ASP A 426 -1.10 -16.67 19.66
N GLU A 427 -2.00 -16.55 20.66
CA GLU A 427 -3.39 -16.14 20.44
C GLU A 427 -3.49 -14.68 19.98
N LEU A 428 -2.72 -13.80 20.62
CA LEU A 428 -2.73 -12.36 20.30
C LEU A 428 -2.20 -12.08 18.89
N LEU A 429 -1.18 -12.82 18.44
CA LEU A 429 -0.64 -12.74 17.09
C LEU A 429 -1.62 -13.29 16.05
N ALA A 430 -2.41 -14.32 16.36
CA ALA A 430 -3.47 -14.80 15.48
C ALA A 430 -4.54 -13.72 15.26
N VAL A 431 -5.00 -13.07 16.35
CA VAL A 431 -5.92 -11.94 16.26
C VAL A 431 -5.29 -10.76 15.48
N ALA A 432 -4.01 -10.46 15.71
CA ALA A 432 -3.30 -9.42 14.97
C ALA A 432 -3.26 -9.72 13.45
N CYS A 433 -3.01 -10.97 13.07
CA CYS A 433 -3.04 -11.42 11.67
C CYS A 433 -4.44 -11.25 11.04
N LEU A 434 -5.52 -11.54 11.79
CA LEU A 434 -6.89 -11.30 11.34
C LEU A 434 -7.20 -9.79 11.14
N LEU A 435 -6.62 -8.91 11.96
CA LEU A 435 -6.84 -7.46 11.86
C LEU A 435 -6.12 -6.80 10.68
N VAL A 436 -5.15 -7.49 10.05
CA VAL A 436 -4.44 -6.96 8.88
C VAL A 436 -5.43 -6.70 7.76
N GLY A 437 -5.44 -5.46 7.24
CA GLY A 437 -6.32 -5.13 6.13
C GLY A 437 -7.82 -5.15 6.45
N ASN A 438 -8.21 -5.42 7.69
CA ASN A 438 -9.58 -5.70 8.07
C ASN A 438 -10.20 -4.52 8.85
N THR A 439 -11.40 -4.10 8.47
CA THR A 439 -12.15 -3.06 9.21
C THR A 439 -12.74 -3.55 10.54
N THR A 440 -12.80 -4.86 10.75
CA THR A 440 -13.41 -5.50 11.92
C THR A 440 -12.81 -5.06 13.25
N LYS A 441 -13.69 -4.72 14.20
CA LYS A 441 -13.33 -4.27 15.55
C LYS A 441 -12.62 -5.39 16.32
N ILE A 442 -11.65 -5.05 17.17
CA ILE A 442 -10.84 -6.02 17.94
C ILE A 442 -11.73 -7.04 18.69
N HIS A 443 -12.79 -6.57 19.35
CA HIS A 443 -13.69 -7.46 20.09
C HIS A 443 -14.43 -8.46 19.20
N ALA A 444 -14.74 -8.09 17.94
CA ALA A 444 -15.40 -8.97 16.99
C ALA A 444 -14.40 -9.99 16.44
N ALA A 445 -13.16 -9.56 16.14
CA ALA A 445 -12.06 -10.44 15.76
C ALA A 445 -11.76 -11.50 16.85
N ILE A 446 -11.78 -11.10 18.13
CA ILE A 446 -11.62 -12.01 19.27
C ILE A 446 -12.70 -13.10 19.29
N ARG A 447 -13.97 -12.73 19.02
CA ARG A 447 -15.08 -13.70 18.93
C ARG A 447 -14.92 -14.64 17.74
N LEU A 448 -14.56 -14.13 16.57
CA LEU A 448 -14.34 -14.95 15.36
C LEU A 448 -13.24 -16.01 15.54
N MET A 449 -12.24 -15.71 16.38
CA MET A 449 -11.13 -16.61 16.69
C MET A 449 -11.41 -17.59 17.84
N ASP A 450 -12.58 -17.51 18.48
CA ASP A 450 -12.97 -18.28 19.67
C ASP A 450 -11.95 -18.22 20.81
N THR A 451 -11.35 -17.04 21.04
CA THR A 451 -10.35 -16.84 22.12
C THR A 451 -10.89 -16.02 23.28
N THR A 452 -10.21 -16.11 24.42
CA THR A 452 -10.53 -15.39 25.67
C THR A 452 -9.49 -14.32 26.03
N VAL A 453 -8.68 -13.88 25.06
CA VAL A 453 -7.86 -12.67 25.24
C VAL A 453 -8.76 -11.43 25.24
N SER A 454 -8.36 -10.40 25.98
CA SER A 454 -9.12 -9.14 25.99
C SER A 454 -8.66 -8.21 24.87
N SER A 455 -9.53 -7.29 24.45
CA SER A 455 -9.15 -6.22 23.51
C SER A 455 -7.95 -5.41 24.02
N HIS A 456 -7.86 -5.22 25.35
CA HIS A 456 -6.71 -4.56 25.98
C HIS A 456 -5.41 -5.36 25.78
N ASN A 457 -5.44 -6.69 25.90
CA ASN A 457 -4.23 -7.51 25.66
C ASN A 457 -3.74 -7.38 24.21
N VAL A 458 -4.64 -7.33 23.23
CA VAL A 458 -4.29 -7.14 21.81
C VAL A 458 -3.69 -5.75 21.60
N SER A 459 -4.37 -4.70 22.06
CA SER A 459 -3.86 -3.32 21.93
C SER A 459 -2.49 -3.13 22.60
N SER A 460 -2.29 -3.71 23.79
CA SER A 460 -1.02 -3.63 24.51
C SER A 460 0.12 -4.38 23.82
N LEU A 461 -0.14 -5.56 23.24
CA LEU A 461 0.86 -6.25 22.41
C LEU A 461 1.24 -5.41 21.20
N LEU A 462 0.25 -4.88 20.46
CA LEU A 462 0.52 -4.09 19.28
C LEU A 462 1.30 -2.81 19.62
N ALA A 463 0.94 -2.12 20.72
CA ALA A 463 1.68 -0.95 21.21
C ALA A 463 3.14 -1.28 21.55
N GLU A 464 3.38 -2.42 22.19
CA GLU A 464 4.75 -2.87 22.49
C GLU A 464 5.54 -3.20 21.23
N LEU A 465 4.95 -3.91 20.27
CA LEU A 465 5.58 -4.21 18.98
C LEU A 465 5.99 -2.93 18.23
N THR A 466 5.15 -1.89 18.28
CA THR A 466 5.45 -0.62 17.60
C THR A 466 6.47 0.25 18.30
N ARG A 467 6.61 0.17 19.62
CA ARG A 467 7.58 0.95 20.40
C ARG A 467 9.00 0.38 20.30
N ARG A 468 9.10 -0.89 19.93
CA ARG A 468 10.34 -1.64 19.88
C ARG A 468 10.92 -1.62 18.46
N PRO A 469 12.10 -1.01 18.24
CA PRO A 469 12.69 -0.95 16.90
C PRO A 469 13.01 -2.35 16.35
N ASP A 470 13.27 -3.32 17.22
CA ASP A 470 13.52 -4.72 16.87
C ASP A 470 12.23 -5.51 16.51
N CYS A 471 11.05 -4.89 16.60
CA CYS A 471 9.77 -5.56 16.41
C CYS A 471 8.88 -4.91 15.35
N ALA A 472 9.35 -3.87 14.64
CA ALA A 472 8.61 -3.28 13.52
C ALA A 472 8.39 -4.31 12.39
N ASP A 473 9.38 -5.17 12.16
CA ASP A 473 9.35 -6.25 11.16
C ASP A 473 8.32 -7.35 11.46
N VAL A 474 7.85 -7.45 12.71
CA VAL A 474 6.75 -8.35 13.08
C VAL A 474 5.45 -7.91 12.41
N LEU A 475 5.19 -6.61 12.33
CA LEU A 475 4.02 -6.09 11.62
C LEU A 475 4.10 -6.41 10.12
N HIS A 476 5.29 -6.27 9.54
CA HIS A 476 5.54 -6.64 8.14
C HIS A 476 5.24 -8.13 7.92
N ALA A 477 5.81 -9.02 8.74
CA ALA A 477 5.57 -10.46 8.62
C ALA A 477 4.10 -10.85 8.81
N LEU A 478 3.38 -10.22 9.76
CA LEU A 478 1.93 -10.42 9.92
C LEU A 478 1.17 -9.99 8.67
N VAL A 479 1.60 -8.91 7.99
CA VAL A 479 0.99 -8.48 6.73
C VAL A 479 1.23 -9.50 5.63
N LEU A 480 2.45 -10.02 5.48
CA LEU A 480 2.76 -11.05 4.48
C LEU A 480 1.96 -12.34 4.72
N LEU A 481 1.80 -12.74 5.99
CA LEU A 481 0.98 -13.89 6.37
C LEU A 481 -0.48 -13.70 5.97
N ALA A 482 -1.07 -12.56 6.33
CA ALA A 482 -2.45 -12.26 5.98
C ALA A 482 -2.66 -12.20 4.46
N ASP A 483 -1.76 -11.52 3.74
CA ASP A 483 -1.85 -11.42 2.28
C ASP A 483 -1.65 -12.80 1.60
N HIS A 484 -0.84 -13.72 2.17
CA HIS A 484 -0.71 -15.09 1.67
C HIS A 484 -2.01 -15.88 1.84
N LEU A 485 -2.66 -15.77 3.00
CA LEU A 485 -3.95 -16.43 3.27
C LEU A 485 -5.06 -15.88 2.36
N ASP A 486 -5.10 -14.56 2.16
CA ASP A 486 -6.10 -13.93 1.28
C ASP A 486 -5.93 -14.38 -0.18
N GLN A 487 -4.71 -14.71 -0.61
CA GLN A 487 -4.40 -15.13 -1.98
C GLN A 487 -4.53 -16.64 -2.22
N HIS A 488 -4.07 -17.47 -1.28
CA HIS A 488 -3.92 -18.92 -1.46
C HIS A 488 -4.86 -19.74 -0.58
N GLY A 489 -5.50 -19.12 0.41
CA GLY A 489 -6.32 -19.80 1.41
C GLY A 489 -5.51 -20.61 2.42
N SER A 490 -6.21 -21.53 3.10
CA SER A 490 -5.65 -22.55 3.99
C SER A 490 -6.28 -23.89 3.62
N PRO A 491 -5.51 -24.99 3.58
CA PRO A 491 -6.07 -26.33 3.38
C PRO A 491 -6.87 -26.84 4.58
N ILE A 492 -6.75 -26.18 5.74
CA ILE A 492 -7.51 -26.49 6.96
C ILE A 492 -8.57 -25.41 7.19
N ASP A 493 -9.84 -25.82 7.31
CA ASP A 493 -10.90 -24.98 7.87
C ASP A 493 -10.89 -25.07 9.40
N TYR A 494 -10.15 -24.16 10.03
CA TYR A 494 -10.00 -24.09 11.47
C TYR A 494 -11.30 -23.73 12.19
N ALA A 495 -12.18 -22.93 11.57
CA ALA A 495 -13.47 -22.59 12.19
C ALA A 495 -14.36 -23.84 12.30
N ARG A 496 -14.44 -24.63 11.23
CA ARG A 496 -15.13 -25.92 11.22
C ARG A 496 -14.56 -26.87 12.27
N ARG A 497 -13.23 -27.04 12.31
CA ARG A 497 -12.60 -27.93 13.30
C ARG A 497 -12.82 -27.47 14.74
N ARG A 498 -12.80 -26.16 15.02
CA ARG A 498 -13.14 -25.64 16.35
C ARG A 498 -14.56 -25.97 16.74
N ALA A 499 -15.53 -25.76 15.85
CA ALA A 499 -16.93 -26.06 16.11
C ALA A 499 -17.17 -27.55 16.41
N LEU A 500 -16.52 -28.45 15.67
CA LEU A 500 -16.66 -29.90 15.84
C LEU A 500 -15.97 -30.45 17.09
N PHE A 501 -14.73 -30.02 17.37
CA PHE A 501 -13.88 -30.70 18.35
C PHE A 501 -13.79 -30.01 19.71
N THR A 502 -14.16 -28.72 19.83
CA THR A 502 -14.23 -28.02 21.14
C THR A 502 -15.21 -28.66 22.12
N PRO A 503 -16.44 -29.05 21.74
CA PRO A 503 -17.38 -29.67 22.68
C PRO A 503 -17.03 -31.13 23.02
N ARG A 504 -16.08 -31.76 22.32
CA ARG A 504 -15.78 -33.19 22.48
C ARG A 504 -15.00 -33.46 23.78
N PRO A 505 -15.46 -34.37 24.67
CA PRO A 505 -14.84 -34.61 25.97
C PRO A 505 -13.68 -35.62 25.95
N ASN A 506 -13.55 -36.43 24.89
CA ASN A 506 -12.52 -37.47 24.78
C ASN A 506 -12.09 -37.68 23.31
N PHE A 507 -10.84 -38.09 23.12
CA PHE A 507 -10.23 -38.28 21.79
C PHE A 507 -9.50 -39.62 21.60
N VAL A 508 -9.10 -40.29 22.69
CA VAL A 508 -8.36 -41.55 22.63
C VAL A 508 -9.00 -42.55 23.58
N ASP A 509 -9.06 -43.82 23.19
CA ASP A 509 -9.53 -44.88 24.07
C ASP A 509 -8.54 -45.08 25.24
N PRO A 510 -9.00 -45.00 26.51
CA PRO A 510 -8.16 -45.29 27.65
C PRO A 510 -7.49 -46.66 27.62
N ALA A 511 -8.14 -47.70 27.09
CA ALA A 511 -7.58 -49.04 27.02
C ALA A 511 -6.35 -49.08 26.11
N HIS A 512 -6.48 -48.54 24.89
CA HIS A 512 -5.38 -48.48 23.92
C HIS A 512 -4.21 -47.63 24.41
N TRP A 513 -4.50 -46.48 25.03
CA TRP A 513 -3.46 -45.60 25.56
C TRP A 513 -2.69 -46.26 26.71
N HIS A 514 -3.39 -46.80 27.72
CA HIS A 514 -2.74 -47.46 28.85
C HIS A 514 -1.99 -48.72 28.43
N ASP A 515 -2.50 -49.47 27.45
CA ASP A 515 -1.82 -50.64 26.93
C ASP A 515 -0.46 -50.28 26.29
N LEU A 516 -0.41 -49.23 25.47
CA LEU A 516 0.86 -48.74 24.91
C LEU A 516 1.81 -48.27 26.01
N GLN A 517 1.33 -47.48 26.98
CA GLN A 517 2.15 -47.01 28.09
C GLN A 517 2.72 -48.16 28.93
N ARG A 518 1.94 -49.22 29.19
CA ARG A 518 2.40 -50.43 29.89
C ARG A 518 3.52 -51.13 29.14
N ARG A 519 3.38 -51.29 27.81
CA ARG A 519 4.38 -51.93 26.94
C ARG A 519 5.70 -51.16 26.92
N LEU A 520 5.65 -49.84 26.92
CA LEU A 520 6.82 -48.95 26.88
C LEU A 520 7.40 -48.62 28.26
N ARG A 521 6.69 -48.96 29.36
CA ARG A 521 6.96 -48.47 30.72
C ARG A 521 7.16 -46.95 30.77
N SER A 522 6.27 -46.24 30.09
CA SER A 522 6.22 -44.77 30.06
C SER A 522 5.72 -44.24 31.41
N ASN A 523 6.57 -43.48 32.13
CA ASN A 523 6.28 -42.97 33.49
C ASN A 523 5.68 -41.55 33.47
N HIS A 524 4.63 -41.32 32.68
CA HIS A 524 3.97 -40.01 32.58
C HIS A 524 2.67 -39.95 33.41
N THR A 525 2.71 -39.36 34.60
CA THR A 525 1.52 -38.94 35.37
C THR A 525 1.19 -37.46 35.05
N PRO A 526 -0.07 -37.06 34.71
CA PRO A 526 -1.27 -37.82 34.31
C PRO A 526 -1.38 -38.04 32.77
N GLY A 527 -1.19 -39.28 32.31
CA GLY A 527 -0.97 -39.64 30.89
C GLY A 527 -2.13 -39.33 29.91
N ILE A 528 -3.34 -39.83 30.18
CA ILE A 528 -4.41 -39.79 29.17
C ILE A 528 -5.02 -38.41 28.92
N ALA A 529 -5.16 -37.59 29.97
CA ALA A 529 -5.66 -36.22 29.82
C ALA A 529 -4.72 -35.40 28.92
N HIS A 530 -3.41 -35.63 28.98
CA HIS A 530 -2.45 -34.98 28.10
C HIS A 530 -2.49 -35.51 26.66
N ALA A 531 -2.77 -36.80 26.46
CA ALA A 531 -3.06 -37.34 25.13
C ALA A 531 -4.30 -36.68 24.50
N HIS A 532 -5.40 -36.51 25.25
CA HIS A 532 -6.58 -35.76 24.78
C HIS A 532 -6.24 -34.32 24.44
N ARG A 533 -5.50 -33.61 25.31
CA ARG A 533 -5.05 -32.23 25.08
C ARG A 533 -4.19 -32.12 23.82
N TRP A 534 -3.32 -33.10 23.58
CA TRP A 534 -2.46 -33.15 22.41
C TRP A 534 -3.27 -33.33 21.13
N ILE A 535 -4.19 -34.30 21.08
CA ILE A 535 -5.05 -34.51 19.89
C ILE A 535 -5.92 -33.28 19.63
N PHE A 536 -6.56 -32.75 20.66
CA PHE A 536 -7.37 -31.52 20.56
C PHE A 536 -6.57 -30.36 19.95
N HIS A 537 -5.36 -30.11 20.47
CA HIS A 537 -4.50 -29.04 19.98
C HIS A 537 -4.03 -29.28 18.53
N THR A 538 -3.67 -30.53 18.21
CA THR A 538 -3.24 -30.94 16.86
C THR A 538 -4.35 -30.75 15.84
N LEU A 539 -5.59 -31.12 16.17
CA LEU A 539 -6.72 -31.00 15.26
C LEU A 539 -7.15 -29.55 15.05
N THR A 540 -7.29 -28.77 16.12
CA THR A 540 -7.95 -27.46 16.10
C THR A 540 -6.99 -26.27 15.99
N GLY A 541 -5.71 -26.46 16.32
CA GLY A 541 -4.78 -25.34 16.59
C GLY A 541 -5.19 -24.50 17.81
N THR A 542 -6.23 -24.91 18.55
CA THR A 542 -6.72 -24.20 19.72
C THR A 542 -5.95 -24.65 20.95
N PRO A 543 -5.55 -23.71 21.83
CA PRO A 543 -4.85 -24.06 23.06
C PRO A 543 -5.73 -24.88 24.00
N PRO A 544 -5.23 -25.96 24.64
CA PRO A 544 -6.06 -26.88 25.42
C PRO A 544 -6.84 -26.29 26.58
N ARG A 545 -6.51 -25.07 27.04
CA ARG A 545 -7.30 -24.35 28.06
C ARG A 545 -8.72 -24.01 27.60
N LEU A 546 -8.95 -23.97 26.28
CA LEU A 546 -10.24 -23.66 25.67
C LEU A 546 -10.98 -24.94 25.23
N ALA A 547 -10.41 -26.12 25.48
CA ALA A 547 -11.07 -27.39 25.20
C ALA A 547 -12.26 -27.60 26.17
N HIS A 548 -13.04 -28.65 25.91
CA HIS A 548 -14.04 -29.15 26.85
C HIS A 548 -13.49 -29.23 28.30
N PRO A 549 -14.26 -28.88 29.35
CA PRO A 549 -13.79 -28.85 30.74
C PRO A 549 -13.12 -30.15 31.23
N ALA A 550 -13.56 -31.30 30.72
CA ALA A 550 -12.95 -32.61 31.02
C ALA A 550 -11.49 -32.75 30.51
N ILE A 551 -11.11 -31.99 29.49
CA ILE A 551 -9.78 -32.00 28.86
C ILE A 551 -8.96 -30.80 29.34
N ALA A 552 -9.59 -29.65 29.54
CA ALA A 552 -8.88 -28.40 29.84
C ALA A 552 -8.00 -28.51 31.11
N PRO A 553 -6.75 -27.99 31.10
CA PRO A 553 -5.94 -27.92 32.31
C PRO A 553 -6.43 -26.81 33.24
N ALA A 554 -7.03 -27.19 34.37
CA ALA A 554 -7.57 -26.28 35.39
C ALA A 554 -6.46 -25.58 36.20
N THR A 555 -5.37 -26.27 36.52
CA THR A 555 -4.32 -25.75 37.42
C THR A 555 -3.02 -25.36 36.69
N ARG A 556 -2.19 -24.53 37.33
CA ARG A 556 -0.85 -24.21 36.83
C ARG A 556 0.04 -25.45 36.76
N ALA A 557 -0.06 -26.35 37.74
CA ALA A 557 0.67 -27.62 37.75
C ALA A 557 0.30 -28.48 36.54
N GLN A 558 -0.99 -28.64 36.23
CA GLN A 558 -1.45 -29.38 35.05
C GLN A 558 -0.95 -28.77 33.73
N ARG A 559 -0.88 -27.43 33.63
CA ARG A 559 -0.29 -26.75 32.46
C ARG A 559 1.19 -27.07 32.30
N HIS A 560 1.95 -27.05 33.39
CA HIS A 560 3.38 -27.41 33.38
C HIS A 560 3.59 -28.90 33.05
N GLN A 561 2.76 -29.78 33.59
CA GLN A 561 2.77 -31.22 33.27
C GLN A 561 2.46 -31.45 31.79
N TYR A 562 1.52 -30.71 31.19
CA TYR A 562 1.24 -30.81 29.76
C TYR A 562 2.42 -30.34 28.90
N LEU A 563 3.08 -29.25 29.29
CA LEU A 563 4.31 -28.83 28.61
C LEU A 563 5.39 -29.92 28.72
N ARG A 564 5.58 -30.53 29.91
CA ARG A 564 6.48 -31.68 30.10
C ARG A 564 6.12 -32.85 29.18
N PHE A 565 4.84 -33.20 29.10
CA PHE A 565 4.33 -34.24 28.21
C PHE A 565 4.71 -33.98 26.74
N ARG A 566 4.55 -32.76 26.24
CA ARG A 566 4.82 -32.43 24.83
C ARG A 566 6.26 -32.69 24.37
N TRP A 567 7.26 -32.44 25.23
CA TRP A 567 8.66 -32.67 24.87
C TRP A 567 9.23 -34.01 25.39
N ARG A 568 8.51 -34.71 26.27
CA ARG A 568 8.85 -36.06 26.73
C ARG A 568 8.08 -37.18 26.01
N ILE A 569 7.12 -36.85 25.15
CA ILE A 569 6.35 -37.84 24.39
C ILE A 569 7.29 -38.79 23.65
N LEU A 570 7.03 -40.09 23.75
CA LEU A 570 7.83 -41.10 23.05
C LEU A 570 7.41 -41.16 21.57
N PRO A 571 8.34 -41.43 20.64
CA PRO A 571 8.03 -41.68 19.22
C PRO A 571 6.79 -42.55 18.96
N ALA A 572 6.67 -43.71 19.62
CA ALA A 572 5.52 -44.60 19.46
C ALA A 572 4.20 -44.01 20.00
N GLU A 573 4.26 -43.24 21.09
CA GLU A 573 3.10 -42.51 21.60
C GLU A 573 2.66 -41.41 20.63
N ALA A 574 3.62 -40.65 20.06
CA ALA A 574 3.34 -39.62 19.08
C ALA A 574 2.72 -40.19 17.78
N GLU A 575 3.19 -41.34 17.32
CA GLU A 575 2.60 -42.04 16.16
C GLU A 575 1.17 -42.51 16.43
N LEU A 576 0.90 -43.11 17.61
CA LEU A 576 -0.45 -43.50 18.00
C LEU A 576 -1.40 -42.28 18.03
N LEU A 577 -0.96 -41.16 18.62
CA LEU A 577 -1.81 -39.96 18.69
C LEU A 577 -2.03 -39.32 17.32
N ASN A 578 -1.02 -39.31 16.43
CA ASN A 578 -1.18 -38.86 15.05
C ASN A 578 -2.17 -39.75 14.29
N GLY A 579 -2.02 -41.07 14.37
CA GLY A 579 -2.94 -42.02 13.74
C GLY A 579 -4.37 -41.91 14.27
N THR A 580 -4.51 -41.71 15.58
CA THR A 580 -5.82 -41.47 16.22
C THR A 580 -6.44 -40.17 15.73
N ALA A 581 -5.67 -39.08 15.65
CA ALA A 581 -6.14 -37.80 15.14
C ALA A 581 -6.56 -37.91 13.66
N ARG A 582 -5.82 -38.65 12.84
CA ARG A 582 -6.15 -38.89 11.42
C ARG A 582 -7.48 -39.63 11.30
N ARG A 583 -7.64 -40.74 12.02
CA ARG A 583 -8.89 -41.50 12.04
C ARG A 583 -10.10 -40.65 12.46
N ILE A 584 -9.93 -39.73 13.41
CA ILE A 584 -11.01 -38.81 13.82
C ILE A 584 -11.40 -37.85 12.69
N LEU A 585 -10.44 -37.37 11.89
CA LEU A 585 -10.75 -36.58 10.70
C LEU A 585 -11.50 -37.42 9.66
N ASP A 586 -11.04 -38.66 9.43
CA ASP A 586 -11.66 -39.59 8.47
C ASP A 586 -13.10 -39.94 8.89
N GLU A 587 -13.37 -40.16 10.18
CA GLU A 587 -14.71 -40.36 10.77
C GLU A 587 -15.68 -39.21 10.46
N HIS A 588 -15.16 -37.98 10.31
CA HIS A 588 -15.96 -36.79 10.00
C HIS A 588 -15.93 -36.44 8.49
N GLY A 589 -15.33 -37.29 7.64
CA GLY A 589 -15.19 -37.04 6.20
C GLY A 589 -14.30 -35.85 5.88
N ILE A 590 -13.31 -35.54 6.72
CA ILE A 590 -12.42 -34.38 6.56
C ILE A 590 -11.11 -34.81 5.89
N ASP A 591 -11.00 -34.58 4.57
CA ASP A 591 -9.77 -34.79 3.80
C ASP A 591 -8.84 -33.57 3.84
N GLU A 592 -8.31 -33.27 5.03
CA GLU A 592 -7.39 -32.16 5.27
C GLU A 592 -6.11 -32.66 5.96
N PRO A 593 -4.97 -31.95 5.86
CA PRO A 593 -3.78 -32.32 6.63
C PRO A 593 -4.02 -32.16 8.14
N LEU A 594 -3.36 -32.98 8.97
CA LEU A 594 -3.47 -32.87 10.44
C LEU A 594 -3.07 -31.47 10.93
N GLN A 595 -1.89 -31.03 10.49
CA GLN A 595 -1.34 -29.71 10.77
C GLN A 595 -0.85 -29.11 9.46
N TRP A 596 -0.95 -27.79 9.37
CA TRP A 596 -0.44 -27.00 8.26
C TRP A 596 0.00 -25.64 8.80
N ALA A 597 0.96 -25.02 8.14
CA ALA A 597 1.35 -23.64 8.37
C ALA A 597 1.81 -23.02 7.04
N PRO A 598 1.59 -21.72 6.82
CA PRO A 598 1.91 -21.06 5.56
C PRO A 598 3.43 -20.94 5.39
N ARG A 599 3.89 -21.19 4.16
CA ARG A 599 5.28 -20.99 3.76
C ARG A 599 5.37 -19.73 2.91
N LEU A 600 6.03 -18.71 3.44
CA LEU A 600 6.32 -17.48 2.72
C LEU A 600 7.65 -17.61 1.98
N ASP A 601 7.81 -16.82 0.91
CA ASP A 601 9.04 -16.75 0.15
C ASP A 601 10.22 -16.26 1.01
N ALA A 602 11.35 -16.95 0.92
CA ALA A 602 12.54 -16.66 1.69
C ALA A 602 13.12 -15.29 1.36
N ALA A 603 13.01 -14.82 0.10
CA ALA A 603 13.50 -13.49 -0.28
C ALA A 603 12.72 -12.37 0.41
N SER A 604 11.42 -12.57 0.64
CA SER A 604 10.56 -11.62 1.35
C SER A 604 10.81 -11.60 2.87
N LEU A 605 11.27 -12.72 3.46
CA LEU A 605 11.55 -12.83 4.90
C LEU A 605 12.98 -12.44 5.29
N ARG A 606 13.97 -12.70 4.42
CA ARG A 606 15.39 -12.43 4.68
C ARG A 606 15.72 -11.00 5.14
N PRO A 607 15.07 -9.93 4.64
CA PRO A 607 15.35 -8.58 5.13
C PRO A 607 14.76 -8.29 6.52
N LEU A 608 13.83 -9.12 7.00
CA LEU A 608 13.12 -8.91 8.26
C LEU A 608 13.91 -9.43 9.46
N ARG A 609 14.08 -8.58 10.48
CA ARG A 609 14.67 -8.95 11.78
C ARG A 609 13.57 -9.37 12.74
N LEU A 610 13.22 -10.65 12.72
CA LEU A 610 12.21 -11.21 13.61
C LEU A 610 12.81 -11.47 15.01
N PRO A 611 12.04 -11.24 16.10
CA PRO A 611 12.58 -11.30 17.47
C PRO A 611 12.87 -12.71 17.99
N GLY A 612 12.26 -13.73 17.40
CA GLY A 612 12.41 -15.12 17.81
C GLY A 612 13.39 -15.92 16.95
N PRO A 613 13.82 -17.10 17.43
CA PRO A 613 14.71 -17.98 16.67
C PRO A 613 14.02 -18.54 15.43
N ASP A 614 14.81 -18.80 14.39
CA ASP A 614 14.34 -19.54 13.22
C ASP A 614 14.07 -21.01 13.62
N PRO A 615 12.86 -21.56 13.39
CA PRO A 615 12.46 -22.91 13.76
C PRO A 615 13.35 -24.03 13.24
N ASP A 616 14.09 -23.80 12.14
CA ASP A 616 14.96 -24.81 11.52
C ASP A 616 16.46 -24.54 11.78
N SER A 617 16.80 -23.57 12.65
CA SER A 617 18.20 -23.20 12.96
C SER A 617 19.00 -24.28 13.72
N ILE A 618 18.32 -25.27 14.31
CA ILE A 618 18.94 -26.36 15.05
C ILE A 618 18.55 -27.68 14.40
N THR A 619 19.56 -28.45 13.97
CA THR A 619 19.33 -29.76 13.36
C THR A 619 18.89 -30.79 14.39
N LYS A 620 18.13 -31.81 13.94
CA LYS A 620 17.72 -32.96 14.77
C LYS A 620 18.91 -33.61 15.49
N ALA A 621 20.02 -33.81 14.80
CA ALA A 621 21.22 -34.44 15.38
C ALA A 621 21.78 -33.61 16.55
N ARG A 622 21.89 -32.29 16.38
CA ARG A 622 22.41 -31.38 17.40
C ARG A 622 21.47 -31.26 18.60
N LEU A 623 20.15 -31.25 18.35
CA LEU A 623 19.14 -31.31 19.41
C LEU A 623 19.27 -32.59 20.25
N HIS A 624 19.41 -33.74 19.60
CA HIS A 624 19.50 -35.04 20.27
C HIS A 624 20.82 -35.20 21.04
N GLN A 625 21.93 -34.64 20.53
CA GLN A 625 23.22 -34.61 21.24
C GLN A 625 23.19 -33.74 22.50
N ALA A 626 22.46 -32.62 22.46
CA ALA A 626 22.35 -31.71 23.61
C ALA A 626 21.40 -32.24 24.71
N ALA A 627 20.66 -33.32 24.46
CA ALA A 627 19.72 -33.91 25.41
C ALA A 627 20.42 -34.91 26.36
N PRO A 628 20.45 -34.65 27.68
CA PRO A 628 21.00 -35.60 28.64
C PRO A 628 20.18 -36.90 28.72
N SER A 629 20.85 -38.03 29.03
CA SER A 629 20.21 -39.35 29.17
C SER A 629 19.36 -39.53 30.46
N GLY A 630 19.15 -38.47 31.24
CA GLY A 630 18.48 -38.50 32.55
C GLY A 630 17.40 -37.41 32.71
N ASP A 631 17.07 -37.05 33.94
CA ASP A 631 16.19 -35.91 34.21
C ASP A 631 16.97 -34.59 34.10
N PHE A 632 16.49 -33.70 33.24
CA PHE A 632 17.12 -32.42 32.95
C PHE A 632 16.08 -31.31 32.88
N SER A 633 16.53 -30.08 33.10
CA SER A 633 15.73 -28.90 32.88
C SER A 633 15.77 -28.52 31.40
N ILE A 634 14.60 -28.26 30.81
CA ILE A 634 14.49 -27.74 29.45
C ILE A 634 15.26 -26.42 29.26
N ALA A 635 15.41 -25.64 30.34
CA ALA A 635 16.18 -24.41 30.33
C ALA A 635 17.68 -24.67 30.15
N GLN A 636 18.20 -25.79 30.68
CA GLN A 636 19.61 -26.17 30.47
C GLN A 636 19.87 -26.51 29.01
N VAL A 637 18.99 -27.29 28.38
CA VAL A 637 19.11 -27.62 26.94
C VAL A 637 19.01 -26.36 26.08
N ALA A 638 18.11 -25.43 26.43
CA ALA A 638 18.00 -24.15 25.75
C ALA A 638 19.29 -23.32 25.87
N GLN A 639 19.93 -23.31 27.05
CA GLN A 639 21.20 -22.64 27.28
C GLN A 639 22.34 -23.29 26.47
N THR A 640 22.44 -24.63 26.46
CA THR A 640 23.44 -25.37 25.67
C THR A 640 23.30 -25.14 24.17
N LEU A 641 22.07 -25.01 23.68
CA LEU A 641 21.77 -24.76 22.27
C LEU A 641 21.71 -23.26 21.92
N HIS A 642 22.00 -22.37 22.87
CA HIS A 642 21.91 -20.92 22.72
C HIS A 642 20.57 -20.45 22.13
N THR A 643 19.47 -20.98 22.65
CA THR A 643 18.12 -20.70 22.17
C THR A 643 17.10 -20.57 23.31
N THR A 644 15.81 -20.49 22.99
CA THR A 644 14.74 -20.34 23.98
C THR A 644 14.12 -21.69 24.36
N THR A 645 13.60 -21.80 25.59
CA THR A 645 12.83 -22.96 26.04
C THR A 645 11.66 -23.29 25.11
N ALA A 646 10.98 -22.27 24.57
CA ALA A 646 9.88 -22.47 23.64
C ALA A 646 10.33 -23.14 22.34
N HIS A 647 11.50 -22.75 21.82
CA HIS A 647 12.09 -23.36 20.63
C HIS A 647 12.48 -24.82 20.87
N VAL A 648 13.13 -25.12 22.00
CA VAL A 648 13.47 -26.52 22.36
C VAL A 648 12.22 -27.39 22.51
N ILE A 649 11.16 -26.89 23.15
CA ILE A 649 9.89 -27.63 23.27
C ILE A 649 9.27 -27.89 21.90
N TYR A 650 9.29 -26.90 21.00
CA TYR A 650 8.82 -27.07 19.62
C TYR A 650 9.63 -28.13 18.88
N LEU A 651 10.96 -28.07 18.96
CA LEU A 651 11.85 -29.02 18.30
C LEU A 651 11.65 -30.46 18.82
N PHE A 652 11.54 -30.67 20.12
CA PHE A 652 11.22 -32.01 20.67
C PHE A 652 9.82 -32.48 20.32
N SER A 653 8.84 -31.57 20.21
CA SER A 653 7.50 -31.93 19.75
C SER A 653 7.50 -32.40 18.28
N ARG A 654 8.36 -31.81 17.43
CA ARG A 654 8.49 -32.15 16.01
C ARG A 654 9.41 -33.36 15.77
N HIS A 655 10.40 -33.55 16.63
CA HIS A 655 11.38 -34.62 16.57
C HIS A 655 11.51 -35.34 17.91
N PRO A 656 10.51 -36.16 18.30
CA PRO A 656 10.52 -36.90 19.55
C PRO A 656 11.80 -37.73 19.72
N VAL A 657 12.31 -37.76 20.95
CA VAL A 657 13.48 -38.56 21.33
C VAL A 657 12.99 -39.83 22.01
N ASP A 658 13.71 -40.93 21.80
CA ASP A 658 13.49 -42.15 22.56
C ASP A 658 14.05 -42.01 23.98
N TRP A 659 13.19 -41.58 24.91
CA TRP A 659 13.48 -41.50 26.34
C TRP A 659 13.32 -42.84 27.07
N SER A 660 13.03 -43.94 26.37
CA SER A 660 12.80 -45.22 27.02
C SER A 660 14.09 -45.78 27.62
N PRO A 661 14.01 -46.48 28.77
CA PRO A 661 15.14 -47.21 29.33
C PRO A 661 15.74 -48.17 28.28
N PRO A 662 17.07 -48.44 28.29
CA PRO A 662 17.73 -49.25 27.26
C PRO A 662 17.03 -50.58 26.93
N ARG A 663 16.47 -51.25 27.95
CA ARG A 663 15.71 -52.50 27.82
C ARG A 663 14.41 -52.40 27.00
N PHE A 664 13.84 -51.20 26.85
CA PHE A 664 12.55 -50.96 26.15
C PHE A 664 12.72 -50.28 24.80
N ARG A 665 13.92 -49.83 24.42
CA ARG A 665 14.19 -49.22 23.11
C ARG A 665 13.81 -50.14 21.94
N ARG A 666 14.03 -51.46 22.08
CA ARG A 666 13.60 -52.46 21.09
C ARG A 666 12.08 -52.53 20.96
N THR A 667 11.36 -52.49 22.09
CA THR A 667 9.89 -52.46 22.10
C THR A 667 9.36 -51.20 21.44
N GLN A 668 9.99 -50.06 21.72
CA GLN A 668 9.63 -48.79 21.11
C GLN A 668 9.87 -48.77 19.60
N HIS A 669 11.04 -49.22 19.16
CA HIS A 669 11.35 -49.39 17.75
C HIS A 669 10.34 -50.33 17.07
N THR A 670 10.02 -51.47 17.68
CA THR A 670 9.00 -52.39 17.16
C THR A 670 7.64 -51.70 17.03
N ALA A 671 7.23 -50.93 18.03
CA ALA A 671 5.94 -50.23 18.05
C ALA A 671 5.82 -49.18 16.94
N THR A 672 6.91 -48.50 16.58
CA THR A 672 6.87 -47.52 15.47
C THR A 672 6.96 -48.17 14.09
N ARG A 673 7.60 -49.34 13.99
CA ARG A 673 7.81 -50.03 12.71
C ARG A 673 6.66 -50.96 12.32
N VAL A 674 5.85 -51.42 13.29
CA VAL A 674 4.83 -52.45 13.06
C VAL A 674 3.80 -52.07 11.98
N GLY A 675 3.45 -50.79 11.87
CA GLY A 675 2.56 -50.30 10.81
C GLY A 675 3.17 -50.50 9.41
N GLN A 676 4.46 -50.18 9.25
CA GLN A 676 5.17 -50.43 8.00
C GLN A 676 5.35 -51.92 7.72
N TRP A 677 5.66 -52.72 8.75
CA TRP A 677 5.75 -54.18 8.60
C TRP A 677 4.42 -54.78 8.17
N ARG A 678 3.30 -54.27 8.68
CA ARG A 678 1.95 -54.66 8.24
C ARG A 678 1.76 -54.33 6.76
N THR A 679 2.07 -53.11 6.32
CA THR A 679 1.99 -52.72 4.90
C THR A 679 2.84 -53.64 4.02
N TRP A 680 4.10 -53.87 4.38
CA TRP A 680 4.98 -54.76 3.63
C TRP A 680 4.46 -56.20 3.57
N TYR A 681 3.82 -56.65 4.65
CA TYR A 681 3.28 -57.99 4.74
C TYR A 681 1.97 -58.17 3.97
N GLU A 682 1.01 -57.25 4.14
CA GLU A 682 -0.35 -57.35 3.59
C GLU A 682 -0.40 -56.85 2.14
N GLN A 683 0.28 -55.74 1.82
CA GLN A 683 0.20 -55.07 0.52
C GLN A 683 1.35 -55.43 -0.42
N ASP A 684 2.60 -55.38 0.07
CA ASP A 684 3.78 -55.69 -0.76
C ASP A 684 4.11 -57.19 -0.80
N HIS A 685 3.33 -58.00 -0.07
CA HIS A 685 3.43 -59.46 0.02
C HIS A 685 4.78 -60.02 0.48
N LEU A 686 5.65 -59.23 1.12
CA LEU A 686 6.94 -59.70 1.66
C LEU A 686 6.75 -60.81 2.70
N SER A 687 7.65 -61.80 2.72
CA SER A 687 7.64 -62.82 3.77
C SER A 687 8.10 -62.24 5.11
N LEU A 688 7.73 -62.88 6.22
CA LEU A 688 8.17 -62.45 7.57
C LEU A 688 9.71 -62.44 7.69
N GLN A 689 10.40 -63.35 6.98
CA GLN A 689 11.86 -63.41 6.96
C GLN A 689 12.45 -62.24 6.19
N ASP A 690 11.87 -61.87 5.05
CA ASP A 690 12.36 -60.74 4.25
C ASP A 690 12.17 -59.40 4.98
N ILE A 691 11.08 -59.26 5.75
CA ILE A 691 10.88 -58.12 6.64
C ILE A 691 11.94 -58.11 7.75
N ALA A 692 12.22 -59.26 8.36
CA ALA A 692 13.23 -59.37 9.41
C ALA A 692 14.65 -59.01 8.91
N ASP A 693 15.03 -59.55 7.74
CA ASP A 693 16.32 -59.28 7.09
C ASP A 693 16.47 -57.81 6.70
N ARG A 694 15.41 -57.22 6.13
CA ARG A 694 15.40 -55.80 5.71
C ARG A 694 15.53 -54.83 6.86
N GLU A 695 15.02 -55.19 8.04
CA GLU A 695 15.04 -54.37 9.25
C GLU A 695 16.23 -54.67 10.17
N GLY A 696 16.99 -55.74 9.89
CA GLY A 696 18.05 -56.22 10.78
C GLY A 696 17.53 -56.69 12.14
N THR A 697 16.33 -57.29 12.19
CA THR A 697 15.70 -57.81 13.42
C THR A 697 15.44 -59.31 13.31
N SER A 698 14.97 -59.94 14.40
CA SER A 698 14.67 -61.38 14.38
C SER A 698 13.28 -61.68 13.80
N LEU A 699 13.14 -62.82 13.11
CA LEU A 699 11.84 -63.33 12.63
C LEU A 699 10.80 -63.42 13.76
N ALA A 700 11.22 -63.86 14.95
CA ALA A 700 10.36 -63.97 16.12
C ALA A 700 9.82 -62.60 16.55
N THR A 701 10.64 -61.55 16.47
CA THR A 701 10.24 -60.17 16.77
C THR A 701 9.14 -59.69 15.82
N VAL A 702 9.33 -59.87 14.50
CA VAL A 702 8.33 -59.47 13.48
C VAL A 702 7.04 -60.26 13.66
N ARG A 703 7.14 -61.58 13.82
CA ARG A 703 5.98 -62.46 14.03
C ARG A 703 5.17 -62.07 15.26
N LEU A 704 5.83 -61.89 16.41
CA LEU A 704 5.18 -61.49 17.67
C LEU A 704 4.56 -60.10 17.57
N ALA A 705 5.21 -59.16 16.88
CA ALA A 705 4.71 -57.81 16.72
C ALA A 705 3.43 -57.78 15.86
N LEU A 706 3.40 -58.51 14.75
CA LEU A 706 2.23 -58.60 13.86
C LEU A 706 1.05 -59.31 14.54
N LEU A 707 1.30 -60.44 15.22
CA LEU A 707 0.25 -61.13 16.01
C LEU A 707 -0.35 -60.25 17.10
N LYS A 708 0.48 -59.45 17.79
CA LYS A 708 0.01 -58.51 18.83
C LYS A 708 -0.77 -57.31 18.30
N ASN A 709 -0.77 -57.09 16.98
CA ASN A 709 -1.55 -56.02 16.33
C ASN A 709 -2.63 -56.62 15.40
N ASP A 710 -3.07 -57.85 15.71
CA ASP A 710 -4.17 -58.56 15.05
C ASP A 710 -3.97 -58.74 13.54
N VAL A 711 -2.72 -58.95 13.10
CA VAL A 711 -2.40 -59.32 11.71
C VAL A 711 -2.46 -60.84 11.57
N PRO A 712 -3.36 -61.40 10.75
CA PRO A 712 -3.43 -62.83 10.51
C PRO A 712 -2.19 -63.29 9.73
N LEU A 713 -1.49 -64.30 10.24
CA LEU A 713 -0.33 -64.86 9.55
C LEU A 713 -0.78 -65.80 8.43
N ARG A 714 -0.29 -65.54 7.21
CA ARG A 714 -0.42 -66.43 6.05
C ARG A 714 0.09 -67.84 6.40
N PRO A 715 -0.60 -68.90 5.97
CA PRO A 715 -0.21 -70.28 6.26
C PRO A 715 1.20 -70.58 5.73
N ALA A 716 1.92 -71.44 6.46
CA ALA A 716 3.27 -71.85 6.09
C ALA A 716 3.21 -72.83 4.90
N GLY A 717 3.13 -72.29 3.67
CA GLY A 717 3.08 -73.10 2.46
C GLY A 717 3.24 -72.27 1.19
N SER A 718 4.31 -72.58 0.43
CA SER A 718 4.61 -72.19 -0.97
C SER A 718 4.55 -70.70 -1.33
N TYR A 719 5.72 -70.04 -1.33
CA TYR A 719 5.94 -68.86 -2.17
C TYR A 719 6.58 -69.31 -3.50
N PRO A 720 6.06 -68.86 -4.66
CA PRO A 720 6.73 -69.06 -5.94
C PRO A 720 7.97 -68.16 -5.99
N GLY A 721 9.16 -68.75 -6.09
CA GLY A 721 10.36 -68.02 -6.56
C GLY A 721 11.57 -67.89 -5.63
N ARG A 722 11.69 -68.62 -4.51
CA ARG A 722 12.96 -68.61 -3.72
C ARG A 722 13.72 -69.95 -3.82
N PRO A 723 14.95 -69.99 -4.39
CA PRO A 723 15.79 -71.17 -4.35
C PRO A 723 16.26 -71.43 -2.92
N ARG A 724 16.17 -72.69 -2.48
CA ARG A 724 16.71 -73.16 -1.19
C ARG A 724 18.22 -72.88 -1.15
N ARG A 725 18.67 -72.03 -0.21
CA ARG A 725 20.09 -71.95 0.16
C ARG A 725 20.42 -73.14 1.06
N ARG A 726 21.54 -73.81 0.75
CA ARG A 726 22.19 -74.83 1.59
C ARG A 726 22.82 -74.20 2.82
#